data_AF-A0A4Q1BKB7-F1
#
_entry.id   AF-A0A4Q1BKB7-F1
#
_cell.length_a   1.000
_cell.length_b   1.000
_cell.length_c   1.000
_cell.angle_alpha   90.00
_cell.angle_beta   90.00
_cell.angle_gamma   90.00
#
_symmetry.space_group_name_H-M   'P 1'
#
loop_
_entity.id
_entity.type
_entity.pdbx_description
1 polymer ?
#
loop_
_entity_poly.entity_id
_entity_poly.type
_entity_poly.pdbx_seq_one_letter_code
_entity_poly.pdbx_strand_id
1 'polypeptide(L)'
;MDSSTFVSRARVQLPAIYNVTYPNLVKEKEASSSRLARQERQVITLPTAADLFVPSLPGIPDLASHPTHPLNVYAGELPSYPGEGKGGGEGDTGKEAQIFFMMIRARRSAGRQRVIFWFNGGPGCSSFDGSLMEVGPFRTIPASQTTSGQVELRLVEAGWEEFATVVFVDQPPGTGYSFVPTNNYLHELDQASAHLIQFMHNLYHVFPDLKRQDTYLAGESFAGQYIPYFADALLKTSTLPGFDLKGIAIGNGWIDPKQQYQGYVDFAYEKDLIKPGSAEADALEKAMERCQTGIDKYPDDATTPVNIDNCGQVMEMVTEPFQQELNGKKQCMNVYDVRLVDDWPACGMNWPPDLPDVYDFLRRTDVISALHATIKDTAWVECSNRVSSELTMPNSPAAVHLIPGILEKGVHVLMFAGAEDLICNYKGIERMLEHMTWNGATGFEDVPAEGWYFNDTKVGAWQTARNMSYAKIYDASHMVGFDVPAVTDDMILRFMDVDLSLLPGSVASSPSRIGDADRVVVGVSSSTAAGLALLKGGSTPWEAWYNAGSALLILLVLAGIVGAYLYFRRIGRIRRHRLGGVNLRDVEDASAAERVPLGAERIELEAVEQAESYELNDRRRKAAGGLGKGKGKSTDIDGEEDWRQGEENGHGRTVFALEDDDEDEDERMRSI
;
A
#
# COMPACT_ATOMS: atom_id res chain seq x y z
N MET A 1 82.14 -22.35 4.00
CA MET A 1 80.74 -22.79 4.24
C MET A 1 80.04 -22.67 2.89
N ASP A 2 80.26 -23.57 1.93
CA ASP A 2 80.53 -25.02 2.00
C ASP A 2 79.38 -25.81 2.65
N SER A 3 78.85 -26.88 2.03
CA SER A 3 79.32 -27.56 0.80
C SER A 3 78.24 -28.36 0.04
N SER A 4 78.54 -28.65 -1.24
CA SER A 4 77.95 -29.70 -2.11
C SER A 4 76.50 -29.48 -2.61
N THR A 5 75.99 -29.98 -3.76
CA THR A 5 76.49 -30.56 -5.05
C THR A 5 75.31 -30.55 -6.06
N PHE A 6 75.34 -30.84 -7.37
CA PHE A 6 76.33 -31.36 -8.36
C PHE A 6 76.09 -30.69 -9.74
N VAL A 7 76.81 -31.06 -10.83
CA VAL A 7 76.72 -30.40 -12.16
C VAL A 7 76.44 -31.35 -13.35
N SER A 8 75.31 -31.09 -14.05
CA SER A 8 74.97 -31.24 -15.50
C SER A 8 75.23 -32.52 -16.35
N ARG A 9 74.22 -32.83 -17.21
CA ARG A 9 74.28 -33.51 -18.55
C ARG A 9 74.64 -35.03 -18.55
N ALA A 10 74.13 -35.91 -19.43
CA ALA A 10 73.72 -35.72 -20.83
C ALA A 10 72.79 -36.81 -21.46
N ARG A 11 72.16 -36.45 -22.59
CA ARG A 11 71.75 -37.24 -23.79
C ARG A 11 70.73 -38.42 -23.76
N VAL A 12 69.61 -38.16 -24.45
CA VAL A 12 68.98 -38.96 -25.56
C VAL A 12 68.37 -40.35 -25.30
N GLN A 13 67.04 -40.43 -25.42
CA GLN A 13 66.37 -41.45 -26.25
C GLN A 13 64.93 -41.02 -26.66
N LEU A 14 64.49 -41.50 -27.84
CA LEU A 14 63.09 -41.57 -28.32
C LEU A 14 62.63 -43.05 -28.24
N PRO A 15 61.34 -43.44 -28.39
CA PRO A 15 60.17 -42.66 -28.85
C PRO A 15 58.86 -42.85 -28.03
N ALA A 16 57.82 -42.07 -28.34
CA ALA A 16 56.41 -42.51 -28.42
C ALA A 16 55.54 -41.39 -29.03
N ILE A 17 54.41 -41.74 -29.67
CA ILE A 17 53.43 -40.78 -30.22
C ILE A 17 52.13 -40.87 -29.42
N TYR A 18 51.62 -39.73 -28.94
CA TYR A 18 50.20 -39.54 -28.63
C TYR A 18 49.76 -38.14 -29.08
N ASN A 19 48.74 -38.10 -29.94
CA ASN A 19 48.08 -36.85 -30.33
C ASN A 19 46.97 -36.53 -29.33
N VAL A 20 46.96 -35.31 -28.79
CA VAL A 20 45.76 -34.67 -28.23
C VAL A 20 45.66 -33.27 -28.81
N THR A 21 44.71 -33.08 -29.73
CA THR A 21 44.33 -31.76 -30.26
C THR A 21 43.37 -31.07 -29.30
N TYR A 22 43.61 -29.78 -29.01
CA TYR A 22 42.70 -28.94 -28.20
C TYR A 22 41.82 -28.05 -29.10
N PRO A 23 40.51 -28.29 -29.21
CA PRO A 23 39.64 -27.61 -30.19
C PRO A 23 38.75 -26.51 -29.56
N ASN A 24 39.28 -25.63 -28.70
CA ASN A 24 38.48 -24.61 -27.99
C ASN A 24 38.76 -23.14 -28.35
N LEU A 25 39.96 -22.77 -28.81
CA LEU A 25 40.37 -21.36 -29.03
C LEU A 25 39.64 -20.61 -30.17
N VAL A 26 38.68 -21.23 -30.85
CA VAL A 26 37.81 -20.58 -31.86
C VAL A 26 36.46 -20.20 -31.24
N LYS A 27 35.87 -21.06 -30.40
CA LYS A 27 34.55 -20.83 -29.81
C LYS A 27 34.51 -19.62 -28.88
N GLU A 28 35.60 -19.33 -28.16
CA GLU A 28 35.66 -18.16 -27.27
C GLU A 28 35.61 -16.83 -28.04
N LYS A 29 36.15 -16.76 -29.26
CA LYS A 29 36.06 -15.55 -30.09
C LYS A 29 34.68 -15.36 -30.70
N GLU A 30 33.99 -16.42 -31.09
CA GLU A 30 32.60 -16.34 -31.55
C GLU A 30 31.64 -16.00 -30.40
N ALA A 31 31.87 -16.55 -29.19
CA ALA A 31 31.13 -16.22 -27.98
C ALA A 31 31.40 -14.81 -27.44
N SER A 32 32.64 -14.32 -27.55
CA SER A 32 32.99 -12.93 -27.23
C SER A 32 32.34 -11.95 -28.23
N SER A 33 32.40 -12.26 -29.52
CA SER A 33 31.76 -11.45 -30.57
C SER A 33 30.22 -11.43 -30.43
N SER A 34 29.59 -12.55 -30.06
CA SER A 34 28.13 -12.58 -29.84
C SER A 34 27.70 -11.90 -28.53
N ARG A 35 28.52 -11.90 -27.47
CA ARG A 35 28.27 -11.07 -26.27
C ARG A 35 28.40 -9.58 -26.58
N LEU A 36 29.44 -9.17 -27.32
CA LEU A 36 29.61 -7.76 -27.73
C LEU A 36 28.54 -7.30 -28.73
N ALA A 37 28.06 -8.18 -29.62
CA ALA A 37 26.92 -7.89 -30.49
C ALA A 37 25.59 -7.85 -29.72
N ARG A 38 25.44 -8.62 -28.63
CA ARG A 38 24.30 -8.51 -27.70
C ARG A 38 24.38 -7.28 -26.77
N GLN A 39 25.29 -6.34 -27.06
CA GLN A 39 25.27 -4.98 -26.53
C GLN A 39 24.69 -3.97 -27.54
N GLU A 40 24.10 -4.43 -28.65
CA GLU A 40 23.00 -3.69 -29.28
C GLU A 40 21.93 -3.40 -28.22
N ARG A 41 21.43 -2.16 -28.19
CA ARG A 41 20.49 -1.69 -27.16
C ARG A 41 19.32 -2.67 -27.03
N GLN A 42 19.16 -3.26 -25.85
CA GLN A 42 17.86 -3.77 -25.45
C GLN A 42 16.91 -2.58 -25.43
N VAL A 43 16.12 -2.45 -26.49
CA VAL A 43 14.90 -1.65 -26.46
C VAL A 43 14.01 -2.38 -25.48
N ILE A 44 13.90 -1.85 -24.26
CA ILE A 44 13.03 -2.42 -23.23
C ILE A 44 11.60 -2.16 -23.70
N THR A 45 11.05 -3.12 -24.45
CA THR A 45 9.66 -3.13 -24.88
C THR A 45 8.80 -3.29 -23.64
N LEU A 46 8.13 -2.20 -23.26
CA LEU A 46 7.15 -2.23 -22.18
C LEU A 46 6.07 -3.29 -22.50
N PRO A 47 5.59 -4.05 -21.50
CA PRO A 47 4.48 -4.97 -21.66
C PRO A 47 3.21 -4.22 -22.07
N THR A 48 2.27 -4.92 -22.70
CA THR A 48 0.95 -4.34 -22.99
C THR A 48 0.04 -4.44 -21.77
N ALA A 49 -1.04 -3.65 -21.76
CA ALA A 49 -2.07 -3.73 -20.73
C ALA A 49 -2.74 -5.11 -20.64
N ALA A 50 -2.63 -5.96 -21.66
CA ALA A 50 -3.15 -7.33 -21.64
C ALA A 50 -2.16 -8.32 -20.99
N ASP A 51 -0.85 -8.08 -21.14
CA ASP A 51 0.19 -8.94 -20.54
C ASP A 51 0.23 -8.78 -19.01
N LEU A 52 -0.12 -7.59 -18.49
CA LEU A 52 -0.20 -7.27 -17.06
C LEU A 52 -1.55 -7.58 -16.41
N PHE A 53 -2.53 -8.13 -17.14
CA PHE A 53 -3.88 -8.34 -16.59
C PHE A 53 -3.92 -9.52 -15.61
N VAL A 54 -4.61 -9.33 -14.47
CA VAL A 54 -4.80 -10.36 -13.44
C VAL A 54 -6.24 -10.87 -13.51
N PRO A 55 -6.51 -12.05 -14.09
CA PRO A 55 -7.88 -12.55 -14.26
C PRO A 55 -8.48 -13.10 -12.95
N SER A 56 -7.64 -13.60 -12.06
CA SER A 56 -8.02 -14.37 -10.87
C SER A 56 -6.93 -14.31 -9.80
N LEU A 57 -7.31 -14.43 -8.53
CA LEU A 57 -6.41 -14.68 -7.40
C LEU A 57 -6.97 -15.85 -6.57
N PRO A 58 -6.18 -16.58 -5.76
CA PRO A 58 -6.71 -17.66 -4.92
C PRO A 58 -7.84 -17.15 -3.99
N GLY A 59 -9.00 -17.82 -4.03
CA GLY A 59 -10.25 -17.37 -3.40
C GLY A 59 -11.20 -16.60 -4.32
N ILE A 60 -10.69 -15.94 -5.37
CA ILE A 60 -11.44 -15.07 -6.28
C ILE A 60 -11.17 -15.49 -7.75
N PRO A 61 -11.94 -16.47 -8.29
CA PRO A 61 -11.61 -17.12 -9.56
C PRO A 61 -11.86 -16.28 -10.82
N ASP A 62 -12.69 -15.24 -10.73
CA ASP A 62 -13.12 -14.41 -11.87
C ASP A 62 -13.21 -12.93 -11.43
N LEU A 63 -12.11 -12.19 -11.40
CA LEU A 63 -12.08 -10.81 -10.87
C LEU A 63 -12.97 -9.85 -11.66
N ALA A 64 -12.76 -9.76 -12.99
CA ALA A 64 -13.45 -8.78 -13.83
C ALA A 64 -14.95 -9.06 -14.06
N SER A 65 -15.40 -10.29 -13.78
CA SER A 65 -16.80 -10.71 -13.86
C SER A 65 -17.38 -11.19 -12.52
N HIS A 66 -16.74 -10.83 -11.40
CA HIS A 66 -17.21 -11.20 -10.07
C HIS A 66 -18.62 -10.62 -9.82
N PRO A 67 -19.61 -11.44 -9.40
CA PRO A 67 -21.04 -11.12 -9.55
C PRO A 67 -21.54 -9.93 -8.72
N THR A 68 -20.78 -9.48 -7.72
CA THR A 68 -21.15 -8.34 -6.86
C THR A 68 -20.07 -7.26 -6.77
N HIS A 69 -18.82 -7.55 -7.12
CA HIS A 69 -17.65 -6.65 -6.99
C HIS A 69 -16.71 -6.87 -8.19
N PRO A 70 -17.09 -6.50 -9.43
CA PRO A 70 -16.25 -6.71 -10.60
C PRO A 70 -15.02 -5.80 -10.55
N LEU A 71 -13.83 -6.38 -10.47
CA LEU A 71 -12.55 -5.68 -10.41
C LEU A 71 -11.71 -5.92 -11.66
N ASN A 72 -11.25 -4.84 -12.31
CA ASN A 72 -10.24 -4.95 -13.37
C ASN A 72 -8.87 -4.67 -12.75
N VAL A 73 -8.12 -5.75 -12.48
CA VAL A 73 -6.83 -5.72 -11.82
C VAL A 73 -5.70 -5.91 -12.83
N TYR A 74 -4.63 -5.13 -12.67
CA TYR A 74 -3.41 -5.21 -13.47
C TYR A 74 -2.21 -5.17 -12.53
N ALA A 75 -1.23 -6.06 -12.70
CA ALA A 75 -0.07 -6.16 -11.83
C ALA A 75 1.21 -6.49 -12.62
N GLY A 76 2.37 -6.22 -12.02
CA GLY A 76 3.68 -6.58 -12.56
C GLY A 76 4.70 -5.45 -12.52
N GLU A 77 5.89 -5.75 -12.98
CA GLU A 77 7.05 -4.87 -12.97
C GLU A 77 7.10 -3.92 -14.20
N LEU A 78 7.49 -2.66 -13.97
CA LEU A 78 7.84 -1.71 -15.03
C LEU A 78 9.21 -1.05 -14.78
N PRO A 79 10.02 -0.78 -15.83
CA PRO A 79 11.34 -0.19 -15.67
C PRO A 79 11.29 1.20 -15.03
N SER A 80 12.10 1.42 -14.00
CA SER A 80 12.13 2.68 -13.25
C SER A 80 13.41 3.50 -13.43
N TYR A 81 14.45 2.96 -14.09
CA TYR A 81 15.75 3.64 -14.24
C TYR A 81 15.66 4.99 -15.00
N PRO A 82 15.86 6.16 -14.33
CA PRO A 82 15.67 7.49 -14.93
C PRO A 82 16.82 7.91 -15.86
N GLY A 83 17.93 7.18 -15.83
CA GLY A 83 19.16 7.47 -16.56
C GLY A 83 20.31 7.92 -15.67
N GLU A 84 21.52 7.69 -16.19
CA GLU A 84 22.79 8.14 -15.63
C GLU A 84 22.79 9.66 -15.40
N GLY A 85 23.26 10.09 -14.22
CA GLY A 85 23.25 11.50 -13.81
C GLY A 85 21.86 12.12 -13.58
N LYS A 86 20.79 11.32 -13.53
CA LYS A 86 19.40 11.77 -13.30
C LYS A 86 18.73 11.09 -12.11
N GLY A 87 19.49 10.84 -11.05
CA GLY A 87 19.03 10.07 -9.88
C GLY A 87 19.21 8.55 -10.00
N GLY A 88 19.67 8.03 -11.14
CA GLY A 88 20.02 6.61 -11.32
C GLY A 88 21.49 6.25 -10.99
N GLY A 89 22.25 7.17 -10.40
CA GLY A 89 23.70 7.03 -10.17
C GLY A 89 24.57 7.18 -11.42
N GLU A 90 25.81 6.66 -11.32
CA GLU A 90 26.80 6.55 -12.40
C GLU A 90 27.22 5.09 -12.61
N GLY A 91 27.55 4.70 -13.85
CA GLY A 91 27.93 3.32 -14.15
C GLY A 91 26.73 2.39 -14.26
N ASP A 92 26.86 1.13 -13.86
CA ASP A 92 25.79 0.11 -13.99
C ASP A 92 24.78 0.10 -12.83
N THR A 93 24.85 1.08 -11.93
CA THR A 93 23.86 1.28 -10.86
C THR A 93 22.47 1.48 -11.43
N GLY A 94 21.46 0.84 -10.83
CA GLY A 94 20.04 1.08 -11.11
C GLY A 94 19.53 0.72 -12.52
N LYS A 95 20.38 0.36 -13.51
CA LYS A 95 19.96 0.17 -14.93
C LYS A 95 18.86 -0.87 -15.14
N GLU A 96 18.86 -1.91 -14.32
CA GLU A 96 17.90 -3.01 -14.35
C GLU A 96 16.73 -2.80 -13.37
N ALA A 97 16.70 -1.68 -12.63
CA ALA A 97 15.70 -1.41 -11.60
C ALA A 97 14.28 -1.37 -12.18
N GLN A 98 13.39 -2.08 -11.51
CA GLN A 98 11.96 -2.12 -11.80
C GLN A 98 11.19 -1.62 -10.58
N ILE A 99 10.04 -1.01 -10.83
CA ILE A 99 9.01 -0.80 -9.82
C ILE A 99 7.83 -1.73 -10.17
N PHE A 100 7.50 -2.62 -9.23
CA PHE A 100 6.28 -3.40 -9.23
C PHE A 100 5.10 -2.52 -8.82
N PHE A 101 3.94 -2.79 -9.40
CA PHE A 101 2.69 -2.16 -8.98
C PHE A 101 1.53 -3.17 -9.04
N MET A 102 0.47 -2.88 -8.29
CA MET A 102 -0.86 -3.42 -8.58
C MET A 102 -1.87 -2.27 -8.74
N MET A 103 -2.50 -2.20 -9.90
CA MET A 103 -3.55 -1.25 -10.23
C MET A 103 -4.92 -1.92 -10.23
N ILE A 104 -5.86 -1.34 -9.49
CA ILE A 104 -7.28 -1.72 -9.50
C ILE A 104 -8.07 -0.56 -10.11
N ARG A 105 -8.81 -0.81 -11.20
CA ARG A 105 -9.63 0.22 -11.85
C ARG A 105 -10.90 0.52 -11.05
N ALA A 106 -11.33 1.79 -11.10
CA ALA A 106 -12.55 2.26 -10.46
C ALA A 106 -13.78 1.40 -10.80
N ARG A 107 -14.50 0.89 -9.79
CA ARG A 107 -15.77 0.14 -9.95
C ARG A 107 -16.88 1.05 -10.46
N ARG A 108 -16.93 2.31 -9.98
CA ARG A 108 -17.95 3.31 -10.33
C ARG A 108 -17.29 4.58 -10.86
N SER A 109 -18.08 5.41 -11.55
CA SER A 109 -17.64 6.71 -12.07
C SER A 109 -18.65 7.79 -11.69
N ALA A 110 -18.24 8.71 -10.81
CA ALA A 110 -19.04 9.84 -10.38
C ALA A 110 -18.37 11.15 -10.83
N GLY A 111 -18.85 11.68 -11.97
CA GLY A 111 -18.25 12.85 -12.61
C GLY A 111 -16.93 12.53 -13.30
N ARG A 112 -15.84 13.18 -12.86
CA ARG A 112 -14.49 13.02 -13.44
C ARG A 112 -13.86 11.70 -12.99
N GLN A 113 -13.07 11.09 -13.87
CA GLN A 113 -12.26 9.91 -13.54
C GLN A 113 -11.03 10.33 -12.76
N ARG A 114 -10.64 9.52 -11.78
CA ARG A 114 -9.61 9.81 -10.77
C ARG A 114 -8.65 8.65 -10.65
N VAL A 115 -7.37 8.94 -10.45
CA VAL A 115 -6.33 7.94 -10.15
C VAL A 115 -5.57 8.34 -8.89
N ILE A 116 -5.44 7.41 -7.94
CA ILE A 116 -4.67 7.55 -6.70
C ILE A 116 -3.46 6.63 -6.82
N PHE A 117 -2.26 7.15 -6.59
CA PHE A 117 -1.06 6.33 -6.35
C PHE A 117 -0.88 6.17 -4.84
N TRP A 118 -0.87 4.94 -4.34
CA TRP A 118 -0.70 4.62 -2.92
C TRP A 118 0.72 4.14 -2.63
N PHE A 119 1.27 4.61 -1.51
CA PHE A 119 2.60 4.26 -1.00
C PHE A 119 2.55 3.99 0.51
N ASN A 120 2.87 2.77 0.96
CA ASN A 120 3.22 2.54 2.38
C ASN A 120 4.65 3.05 2.67
N GLY A 121 5.03 3.07 3.95
CA GLY A 121 6.22 3.77 4.44
C GLY A 121 7.47 2.90 4.62
N GLY A 122 7.82 2.63 5.88
CA GLY A 122 9.07 2.01 6.31
C GLY A 122 10.12 3.03 6.78
N PRO A 123 11.17 3.37 6.01
CA PRO A 123 11.28 3.21 4.56
C PRO A 123 11.50 1.77 4.07
N GLY A 124 10.82 1.41 2.98
CA GLY A 124 10.98 0.12 2.31
C GLY A 124 9.90 -0.93 2.60
N CYS A 125 8.73 -0.50 3.07
CA CYS A 125 7.55 -1.35 3.25
C CYS A 125 6.68 -1.42 1.99
N SER A 126 6.13 -2.60 1.76
CA SER A 126 5.40 -3.02 0.57
C SER A 126 4.01 -2.38 0.47
N SER A 127 3.63 -1.86 -0.69
CA SER A 127 2.29 -1.26 -0.87
C SER A 127 1.17 -2.29 -0.98
N PHE A 128 1.48 -3.58 -0.79
CA PHE A 128 0.48 -4.62 -0.53
C PHE A 128 -0.23 -4.44 0.81
N ASP A 129 0.36 -3.77 1.79
CA ASP A 129 -0.26 -3.55 3.11
C ASP A 129 -1.51 -2.68 2.92
N GLY A 130 -1.33 -1.56 2.22
CA GLY A 130 -2.36 -0.72 1.63
C GLY A 130 -3.45 -1.48 0.87
N SER A 131 -3.08 -2.54 0.15
CA SER A 131 -4.00 -3.27 -0.74
C SER A 131 -4.73 -4.47 -0.12
N LEU A 132 -4.12 -5.15 0.85
CA LEU A 132 -4.58 -6.43 1.43
C LEU A 132 -4.98 -6.31 2.90
N MET A 133 -4.65 -5.20 3.57
CA MET A 133 -4.95 -4.95 4.98
C MET A 133 -5.71 -3.62 5.19
N GLU A 134 -5.52 -2.63 4.30
CA GLU A 134 -6.07 -1.27 4.46
C GLU A 134 -7.09 -0.82 3.38
N VAL A 135 -6.74 0.15 2.52
CA VAL A 135 -7.63 0.88 1.62
C VAL A 135 -8.02 0.11 0.36
N GLY A 136 -7.38 -1.03 0.10
CA GLY A 136 -7.73 -1.93 -1.00
C GLY A 136 -8.90 -2.88 -0.67
N PRO A 137 -9.53 -3.46 -1.70
CA PRO A 137 -10.73 -4.30 -1.57
C PRO A 137 -10.43 -5.74 -1.13
N PHE A 138 -9.16 -6.12 -0.93
CA PHE A 138 -8.78 -7.47 -0.56
C PHE A 138 -8.60 -7.59 0.95
N ARG A 139 -8.95 -8.75 1.51
CA ARG A 139 -8.51 -9.23 2.82
C ARG A 139 -8.22 -10.72 2.74
N THR A 140 -7.35 -11.22 3.62
CA THR A 140 -7.02 -12.64 3.72
C THR A 140 -8.18 -13.46 4.30
N ILE A 141 -8.09 -14.77 4.07
CA ILE A 141 -8.85 -15.86 4.68
C ILE A 141 -7.80 -16.85 5.19
N PRO A 142 -7.66 -17.07 6.51
CA PRO A 142 -6.64 -17.97 7.04
C PRO A 142 -6.73 -19.38 6.47
N ALA A 143 -5.59 -20.03 6.25
CA ALA A 143 -5.51 -21.38 5.68
C ALA A 143 -6.33 -22.44 6.47
N SER A 144 -6.64 -22.18 7.74
CA SER A 144 -7.49 -23.02 8.59
C SER A 144 -9.00 -22.90 8.30
N GLN A 145 -9.41 -21.92 7.50
CA GLN A 145 -10.81 -21.64 7.13
C GLN A 145 -11.11 -21.91 5.65
N THR A 146 -10.09 -22.11 4.81
CA THR A 146 -10.24 -22.41 3.38
C THR A 146 -10.41 -23.91 3.11
N THR A 147 -10.99 -24.26 1.96
CA THR A 147 -11.11 -25.68 1.55
C THR A 147 -9.83 -26.20 0.89
N SER A 148 -8.94 -25.31 0.44
CA SER A 148 -7.62 -25.66 -0.11
C SER A 148 -6.59 -26.01 0.97
N GLY A 149 -6.78 -25.53 2.22
CA GLY A 149 -5.76 -25.60 3.26
C GLY A 149 -4.59 -24.63 3.03
N GLN A 150 -4.83 -23.55 2.28
CA GLN A 150 -3.89 -22.47 1.96
C GLN A 150 -4.57 -21.12 2.17
N VAL A 151 -3.83 -20.03 2.43
CA VAL A 151 -4.42 -18.69 2.55
C VAL A 151 -5.05 -18.26 1.21
N GLU A 152 -6.27 -17.75 1.26
CA GLU A 152 -7.00 -17.22 0.09
C GLU A 152 -7.42 -15.77 0.34
N LEU A 153 -7.87 -15.06 -0.69
CA LEU A 153 -8.44 -13.72 -0.56
C LEU A 153 -9.97 -13.73 -0.63
N ARG A 154 -10.56 -12.79 0.10
CA ARG A 154 -11.96 -12.35 -0.02
C ARG A 154 -12.00 -10.87 -0.41
N LEU A 155 -13.12 -10.46 -1.00
CA LEU A 155 -13.40 -9.05 -1.25
C LEU A 155 -14.14 -8.41 -0.06
N VAL A 156 -13.90 -7.12 0.14
CA VAL A 156 -14.59 -6.25 1.11
C VAL A 156 -15.13 -4.99 0.42
N GLU A 157 -16.15 -4.38 1.02
CA GLU A 157 -16.68 -3.07 0.62
C GLU A 157 -15.91 -1.94 1.31
N ALA A 158 -16.08 -0.70 0.83
CA ALA A 158 -15.36 0.51 1.29
C ALA A 158 -13.83 0.49 1.03
N GLY A 159 -13.39 -0.26 0.02
CA GLY A 159 -12.10 -0.02 -0.61
C GLY A 159 -12.17 1.21 -1.54
N TRP A 160 -11.05 1.93 -1.66
CA TRP A 160 -10.95 3.17 -2.43
C TRP A 160 -11.13 2.98 -3.95
N GLU A 161 -11.08 1.73 -4.43
CA GLU A 161 -11.37 1.39 -5.83
C GLU A 161 -12.86 1.54 -6.19
N GLU A 162 -13.75 1.78 -5.23
CA GLU A 162 -15.17 2.03 -5.51
C GLU A 162 -15.35 3.27 -6.43
N PHE A 163 -14.51 4.31 -6.28
CA PHE A 163 -14.62 5.57 -7.02
C PHE A 163 -13.36 6.10 -7.69
N ALA A 164 -12.18 5.52 -7.41
CA ALA A 164 -10.91 5.88 -8.06
C ALA A 164 -10.21 4.66 -8.65
N THR A 165 -9.34 4.87 -9.64
CA THR A 165 -8.34 3.87 -9.98
C THR A 165 -7.23 3.95 -8.92
N VAL A 166 -7.00 2.89 -8.16
CA VAL A 166 -5.92 2.87 -7.16
C VAL A 166 -4.72 2.12 -7.74
N VAL A 167 -3.53 2.69 -7.59
CA VAL A 167 -2.25 2.10 -8.01
C VAL A 167 -1.37 1.96 -6.77
N PHE A 168 -1.30 0.75 -6.22
CA PHE A 168 -0.37 0.41 -5.15
C PHE A 168 1.03 0.23 -5.74
N VAL A 169 2.04 0.92 -5.21
CA VAL A 169 3.39 0.97 -5.79
C VAL A 169 4.44 0.54 -4.78
N ASP A 170 5.15 -0.56 -5.06
CA ASP A 170 6.28 -1.00 -4.23
C ASP A 170 7.50 -0.11 -4.56
N GLN A 171 7.91 0.76 -3.63
CA GLN A 171 9.01 1.69 -3.88
C GLN A 171 9.75 2.04 -2.58
N PRO A 172 11.05 2.41 -2.64
CA PRO A 172 11.91 2.45 -3.81
C PRO A 172 12.28 1.03 -4.33
N PRO A 173 12.97 0.89 -5.47
CA PRO A 173 13.41 -0.40 -5.99
C PRO A 173 14.13 -1.26 -4.93
N GLY A 174 13.67 -2.50 -4.74
CA GLY A 174 14.07 -3.40 -3.65
C GLY A 174 12.91 -3.77 -2.70
N THR A 175 11.99 -2.83 -2.48
CA THR A 175 10.76 -2.98 -1.66
C THR A 175 9.81 -4.04 -2.22
N GLY A 176 9.13 -4.84 -1.39
CA GLY A 176 8.09 -5.78 -1.83
C GLY A 176 8.54 -6.68 -2.99
N TYR A 177 7.85 -6.64 -4.13
CA TYR A 177 8.29 -7.31 -5.37
C TYR A 177 9.20 -6.45 -6.27
N SER A 178 9.35 -5.16 -6.01
CA SER A 178 10.22 -4.28 -6.83
C SER A 178 11.67 -4.74 -6.81
N PHE A 179 12.26 -4.79 -8.01
CA PHE A 179 13.59 -5.35 -8.22
C PHE A 179 14.66 -4.26 -8.37
N VAL A 180 15.80 -4.50 -7.75
CA VAL A 180 17.05 -3.78 -7.99
C VAL A 180 18.22 -4.77 -7.85
N PRO A 181 19.29 -4.69 -8.68
CA PRO A 181 20.44 -5.57 -8.49
C PRO A 181 21.12 -5.34 -7.14
N THR A 182 21.68 -6.41 -6.56
CA THR A 182 22.36 -6.36 -5.25
C THR A 182 23.41 -5.25 -5.21
N ASN A 183 23.37 -4.44 -4.13
CA ASN A 183 24.19 -3.24 -3.89
C ASN A 183 23.80 -1.96 -4.66
N ASN A 184 22.70 -1.93 -5.42
CA ASN A 184 22.25 -0.75 -6.17
C ASN A 184 21.01 -0.06 -5.55
N TYR A 185 20.86 -0.11 -4.23
CA TYR A 185 19.77 0.57 -3.51
C TYR A 185 19.88 2.10 -3.61
N LEU A 186 18.78 2.80 -3.32
CA LEU A 186 18.73 4.27 -3.37
C LEU A 186 19.07 4.87 -2.01
N HIS A 187 19.78 6.01 -2.02
CA HIS A 187 20.27 6.69 -0.82
C HIS A 187 19.57 8.03 -0.54
N GLU A 188 18.83 8.59 -1.50
CA GLU A 188 18.24 9.94 -1.42
C GLU A 188 16.78 9.99 -1.91
N LEU A 189 15.96 10.89 -1.37
CA LEU A 189 14.55 11.05 -1.76
C LEU A 189 14.38 11.58 -3.19
N ASP A 190 15.34 12.37 -3.68
CA ASP A 190 15.40 12.81 -5.08
C ASP A 190 15.64 11.63 -6.06
N GLN A 191 16.40 10.61 -5.64
CA GLN A 191 16.60 9.40 -6.45
C GLN A 191 15.31 8.59 -6.55
N ALA A 192 14.62 8.37 -5.42
CA ALA A 192 13.31 7.72 -5.40
C ALA A 192 12.30 8.48 -6.26
N SER A 193 12.28 9.81 -6.18
CA SER A 193 11.43 10.69 -7.01
C SER A 193 11.69 10.53 -8.50
N ALA A 194 12.97 10.47 -8.92
CA ALA A 194 13.35 10.25 -10.30
C ALA A 194 12.91 8.86 -10.82
N HIS A 195 13.11 7.81 -10.00
CA HIS A 195 12.65 6.45 -10.32
C HIS A 195 11.13 6.37 -10.44
N LEU A 196 10.37 7.04 -9.55
CA LEU A 196 8.91 7.10 -9.66
C LEU A 196 8.45 7.83 -10.93
N ILE A 197 9.03 8.99 -11.26
CA ILE A 197 8.67 9.74 -12.49
C ILE A 197 8.87 8.89 -13.74
N GLN A 198 9.95 8.09 -13.79
CA GLN A 198 10.23 7.19 -14.90
C GLN A 198 9.31 5.96 -14.93
N PHE A 199 8.95 5.41 -13.77
CA PHE A 199 7.90 4.39 -13.65
C PHE A 199 6.55 4.93 -14.16
N MET A 200 6.10 6.09 -13.68
CA MET A 200 4.83 6.70 -14.09
C MET A 200 4.81 7.05 -15.59
N HIS A 201 5.93 7.51 -16.14
CA HIS A 201 6.10 7.68 -17.59
C HIS A 201 5.84 6.38 -18.35
N ASN A 202 6.37 5.25 -17.87
CA ASN A 202 6.22 3.96 -18.52
C ASN A 202 4.81 3.38 -18.31
N LEU A 203 4.26 3.47 -17.09
CA LEU A 203 2.88 3.10 -16.77
C LEU A 203 1.89 3.83 -17.68
N TYR A 204 2.08 5.13 -17.93
CA TYR A 204 1.23 5.90 -18.83
C TYR A 204 1.50 5.69 -20.34
N HIS A 205 2.53 4.92 -20.71
CA HIS A 205 2.64 4.38 -22.07
C HIS A 205 1.85 3.07 -22.23
N VAL A 206 1.78 2.25 -21.18
CA VAL A 206 0.95 1.02 -21.14
C VAL A 206 -0.54 1.34 -20.99
N PHE A 207 -0.87 2.31 -20.13
CA PHE A 207 -2.24 2.76 -19.81
C PHE A 207 -2.43 4.25 -20.16
N PRO A 208 -2.47 4.62 -21.46
CA PRO A 208 -2.55 6.01 -21.92
C PRO A 208 -3.92 6.68 -21.66
N ASP A 209 -4.88 5.96 -21.08
CA ASP A 209 -6.14 6.52 -20.60
C ASP A 209 -5.99 7.27 -19.27
N LEU A 210 -5.05 6.86 -18.41
CA LEU A 210 -4.77 7.49 -17.11
C LEU A 210 -4.34 8.96 -17.25
N LYS A 211 -3.68 9.32 -18.36
CA LYS A 211 -3.24 10.71 -18.71
C LYS A 211 -4.37 11.75 -18.79
N ARG A 212 -5.64 11.35 -18.62
CA ARG A 212 -6.82 12.25 -18.63
C ARG A 212 -7.61 12.21 -17.31
N GLN A 213 -7.11 11.50 -16.30
CA GLN A 213 -7.74 11.37 -15.00
C GLN A 213 -7.13 12.39 -14.02
N ASP A 214 -7.94 12.88 -13.08
CA ASP A 214 -7.44 13.70 -11.97
C ASP A 214 -6.50 12.84 -11.11
N THR A 215 -5.24 13.23 -10.99
CA THR A 215 -4.23 12.41 -10.30
C THR A 215 -4.04 12.88 -8.86
N TYR A 216 -3.98 11.93 -7.95
CA TYR A 216 -3.68 12.14 -6.53
C TYR A 216 -2.55 11.21 -6.11
N LEU A 217 -1.74 11.64 -5.13
CA LEU A 217 -0.84 10.76 -4.40
C LEU A 217 -1.43 10.54 -3.00
N ALA A 218 -1.32 9.32 -2.48
CA ALA A 218 -1.75 8.97 -1.14
C ALA A 218 -0.78 7.97 -0.51
N GLY A 219 -0.85 7.82 0.81
CA GLY A 219 0.00 6.89 1.54
C GLY A 219 0.14 7.29 2.99
N GLU A 220 1.02 6.59 3.70
CA GLU A 220 1.14 6.70 5.15
C GLU A 220 2.58 6.61 5.68
N SER A 221 2.77 6.89 6.97
CA SER A 221 4.01 6.62 7.67
C SER A 221 5.20 7.38 7.04
N PHE A 222 6.29 6.71 6.72
CA PHE A 222 7.43 7.30 5.99
C PHE A 222 7.07 7.86 4.60
N ALA A 223 5.90 7.55 4.02
CA ALA A 223 5.40 8.25 2.84
C ALA A 223 5.12 9.75 3.09
N GLY A 224 5.11 10.20 4.36
CA GLY A 224 5.21 11.61 4.72
C GLY A 224 6.49 12.30 4.20
N GLN A 225 7.58 11.55 3.99
CA GLN A 225 8.77 12.02 3.29
C GLN A 225 8.63 11.86 1.77
N TYR A 226 8.20 10.69 1.31
CA TYR A 226 8.11 10.39 -0.12
C TYR A 226 7.14 11.31 -0.88
N ILE A 227 5.92 11.50 -0.38
CA ILE A 227 4.81 12.11 -1.13
C ILE A 227 5.06 13.60 -1.46
N PRO A 228 5.58 14.47 -0.57
CA PRO A 228 5.90 15.85 -0.94
C PRO A 228 7.07 15.94 -1.94
N TYR A 229 8.09 15.08 -1.82
CA TYR A 229 9.18 15.00 -2.81
C TYR A 229 8.65 14.58 -4.19
N PHE A 230 7.83 13.53 -4.24
CA PHE A 230 7.17 13.07 -5.47
C PHE A 230 6.30 14.17 -6.08
N ALA A 231 5.49 14.86 -5.26
CA ALA A 231 4.63 15.94 -5.71
C ALA A 231 5.42 17.11 -6.30
N ASP A 232 6.45 17.61 -5.61
CA ASP A 232 7.25 18.71 -6.12
C ASP A 232 8.04 18.33 -7.38
N ALA A 233 8.62 17.12 -7.44
CA ALA A 233 9.30 16.61 -8.62
C ALA A 233 8.33 16.45 -9.82
N LEU A 234 7.12 15.95 -9.60
CA LEU A 234 6.05 15.87 -10.61
C LEU A 234 5.56 17.26 -11.07
N LEU A 235 5.55 18.24 -10.18
CA LEU A 235 5.23 19.65 -10.49
C LEU A 235 6.40 20.41 -11.16
N LYS A 236 7.60 19.81 -11.25
CA LYS A 236 8.79 20.36 -11.91
C LYS A 236 9.16 19.62 -13.21
N THR A 237 8.71 18.37 -13.41
CA THR A 237 9.22 17.51 -14.48
C THR A 237 8.72 17.87 -15.88
N SER A 238 9.59 17.70 -16.88
CA SER A 238 9.24 17.75 -18.30
C SER A 238 8.98 16.37 -18.92
N THR A 239 9.24 15.28 -18.18
CA THR A 239 9.04 13.89 -18.62
C THR A 239 7.55 13.53 -18.73
N LEU A 240 6.71 14.16 -17.93
CA LEU A 240 5.25 13.96 -17.88
C LEU A 240 4.50 15.25 -18.28
N PRO A 241 4.59 15.71 -19.54
CA PRO A 241 4.01 16.97 -19.96
C PRO A 241 2.47 16.92 -19.90
N GLY A 242 1.88 17.83 -19.12
CA GLY A 242 0.44 17.87 -18.88
C GLY A 242 -0.05 16.93 -17.78
N PHE A 243 0.84 16.42 -16.92
CA PHE A 243 0.46 15.79 -15.66
C PHE A 243 -0.32 16.77 -14.77
N ASP A 244 -1.45 16.32 -14.22
CA ASP A 244 -2.43 17.18 -13.54
C ASP A 244 -2.68 16.66 -12.11
N LEU A 245 -1.72 16.97 -11.23
CA LEU A 245 -1.78 16.63 -9.80
C LEU A 245 -2.82 17.51 -9.10
N LYS A 246 -3.90 16.89 -8.60
CA LYS A 246 -4.99 17.56 -7.88
C LYS A 246 -4.77 17.62 -6.38
N GLY A 247 -4.19 16.58 -5.80
CA GLY A 247 -3.94 16.56 -4.37
C GLY A 247 -2.95 15.51 -3.89
N ILE A 248 -2.48 15.70 -2.67
CA ILE A 248 -1.75 14.71 -1.89
C ILE A 248 -2.46 14.43 -0.56
N ALA A 249 -2.57 13.17 -0.16
CA ALA A 249 -3.12 12.73 1.11
C ALA A 249 -2.06 11.94 1.90
N ILE A 250 -1.81 12.31 3.16
CA ILE A 250 -0.77 11.68 3.99
C ILE A 250 -1.38 11.27 5.32
N GLY A 251 -1.45 9.96 5.55
CA GLY A 251 -1.88 9.36 6.81
C GLY A 251 -0.71 9.20 7.77
N ASN A 252 -0.87 9.55 9.05
CA ASN A 252 0.05 9.20 10.13
C ASN A 252 1.53 9.37 9.73
N GLY A 253 1.85 10.52 9.12
CA GLY A 253 3.07 10.67 8.33
C GLY A 253 4.26 11.17 9.12
N TRP A 254 5.46 10.66 8.85
CA TRP A 254 6.72 11.29 9.27
C TRP A 254 7.10 12.38 8.26
N ILE A 255 7.00 13.65 8.65
CA ILE A 255 7.08 14.81 7.75
C ILE A 255 8.02 15.89 8.32
N ASP A 256 7.83 16.26 9.58
CA ASP A 256 8.54 17.31 10.31
C ASP A 256 9.14 16.75 11.62
N PRO A 257 10.40 16.30 11.61
CA PRO A 257 11.06 15.80 12.81
C PRO A 257 11.05 16.81 13.98
N LYS A 258 11.23 18.11 13.70
CA LYS A 258 11.39 19.15 14.74
C LYS A 258 10.13 19.28 15.59
N GLN A 259 8.96 19.23 14.95
CA GLN A 259 7.68 19.27 15.64
C GLN A 259 7.20 17.89 16.10
N GLN A 260 7.46 16.82 15.35
CA GLN A 260 6.98 15.48 15.72
C GLN A 260 7.72 14.87 16.91
N TYR A 261 9.02 15.15 17.10
CA TYR A 261 9.72 14.76 18.33
C TYR A 261 9.13 15.42 19.58
N GLN A 262 8.76 16.70 19.49
CA GLN A 262 8.05 17.41 20.57
C GLN A 262 6.62 16.83 20.76
N GLY A 263 5.98 16.38 19.68
CA GLY A 263 4.69 15.71 19.69
C GLY A 263 4.60 14.46 20.56
N TYR A 264 5.67 13.65 20.66
CA TYR A 264 5.72 12.51 21.59
C TYR A 264 5.48 12.92 23.06
N VAL A 265 5.99 14.09 23.46
CA VAL A 265 5.86 14.59 24.84
C VAL A 265 4.42 15.03 25.11
N ASP A 266 3.84 15.82 24.21
CA ASP A 266 2.44 16.25 24.31
C ASP A 266 1.48 15.04 24.29
N PHE A 267 1.76 14.03 23.45
CA PHE A 267 0.97 12.80 23.33
C PHE A 267 1.08 11.92 24.58
N ALA A 268 2.29 11.72 25.11
CA ALA A 268 2.50 10.91 26.31
C ALA A 268 1.79 11.47 27.54
N TYR A 269 1.69 12.79 27.67
CA TYR A 269 0.91 13.43 28.71
C TYR A 269 -0.61 13.46 28.41
N GLU A 270 -1.06 13.73 27.18
CA GLU A 270 -2.51 13.74 26.85
C GLU A 270 -3.14 12.34 26.96
N LYS A 271 -2.38 11.27 26.68
CA LYS A 271 -2.83 9.87 26.74
C LYS A 271 -2.65 9.20 28.12
N ASP A 272 -2.25 9.94 29.16
CA ASP A 272 -1.93 9.41 30.51
C ASP A 272 -0.80 8.33 30.51
N LEU A 273 0.00 8.22 29.42
CA LEU A 273 1.08 7.24 29.29
C LEU A 273 2.22 7.52 30.27
N ILE A 274 2.57 8.79 30.42
CA ILE A 274 3.53 9.29 31.42
C ILE A 274 2.85 10.37 32.25
N LYS A 275 3.17 10.43 33.55
CA LYS A 275 2.51 11.32 34.51
C LYS A 275 3.43 12.49 34.87
N PRO A 276 3.00 13.75 34.68
CA PRO A 276 3.82 14.92 35.02
C PRO A 276 4.38 14.85 36.45
N GLY A 277 5.69 15.04 36.59
CA GLY A 277 6.39 14.93 37.88
C GLY A 277 6.65 13.51 38.39
N SER A 278 6.52 12.48 37.54
CA SER A 278 7.02 11.13 37.81
C SER A 278 8.49 10.97 37.38
N ALA A 279 9.16 9.88 37.77
CA ALA A 279 10.56 9.63 37.39
C ALA A 279 10.73 9.43 35.87
N GLU A 280 9.67 8.93 35.22
CA GLU A 280 9.57 8.70 33.78
C GLU A 280 9.38 10.04 33.03
N ALA A 281 8.59 10.98 33.59
CA ALA A 281 8.52 12.35 33.07
C ALA A 281 9.89 13.06 33.20
N ASP A 282 10.54 12.91 34.37
CA ASP A 282 11.90 13.37 34.61
C ASP A 282 12.91 12.80 33.59
N ALA A 283 12.69 11.60 33.04
CA ALA A 283 13.55 11.00 32.02
C ALA A 283 13.22 11.52 30.60
N LEU A 284 11.92 11.57 30.26
CA LEU A 284 11.41 12.09 29.00
C LEU A 284 11.83 13.56 28.77
N GLU A 285 11.69 14.42 29.78
CA GLU A 285 12.10 15.82 29.72
C GLU A 285 13.61 15.94 29.40
N LYS A 286 14.46 15.11 30.03
CA LYS A 286 15.91 15.09 29.77
C LYS A 286 16.27 14.52 28.40
N ALA A 287 15.46 13.62 27.84
CA ALA A 287 15.62 13.17 26.45
C ALA A 287 15.22 14.27 25.45
N MET A 288 14.13 15.00 25.73
CA MET A 288 13.70 16.15 24.92
C MET A 288 14.71 17.30 24.99
N GLU A 289 15.30 17.60 26.15
CA GLU A 289 16.41 18.56 26.28
C GLU A 289 17.58 18.21 25.35
N ARG A 290 18.00 16.93 25.29
CA ARG A 290 19.06 16.47 24.38
C ARG A 290 18.64 16.62 22.92
N CYS A 291 17.43 16.17 22.58
CA CYS A 291 16.88 16.30 21.24
C CYS A 291 16.81 17.76 20.78
N GLN A 292 16.47 18.69 21.68
CA GLN A 292 16.45 20.12 21.37
C GLN A 292 17.85 20.64 20.97
N THR A 293 18.93 20.15 21.58
CA THR A 293 20.31 20.48 21.11
C THR A 293 20.66 19.92 19.72
N GLY A 294 19.90 18.93 19.25
CA GLY A 294 19.93 18.47 17.86
C GLY A 294 19.11 19.38 16.94
N ILE A 295 17.87 19.70 17.33
CA ILE A 295 16.94 20.59 16.61
C ILE A 295 17.52 21.99 16.42
N ASP A 296 18.14 22.57 17.44
CA ASP A 296 18.72 23.93 17.44
C ASP A 296 19.86 24.11 16.41
N LYS A 297 20.43 23.01 15.88
CA LYS A 297 21.38 23.04 14.76
C LYS A 297 20.73 23.45 13.43
N TYR A 298 19.43 23.25 13.29
CA TYR A 298 18.68 23.34 12.04
C TYR A 298 17.56 24.40 12.12
N PRO A 299 17.91 25.70 12.14
CA PRO A 299 16.94 26.80 12.21
C PRO A 299 16.10 26.94 10.94
N ASP A 300 16.56 26.40 9.81
CA ASP A 300 15.85 26.37 8.52
C ASP A 300 15.34 24.95 8.23
N ASP A 301 14.04 24.84 7.95
CA ASP A 301 13.37 23.59 7.63
C ASP A 301 13.90 22.98 6.31
N ALA A 302 14.32 23.82 5.37
CA ALA A 302 14.97 23.41 4.12
C ALA A 302 16.42 22.93 4.30
N THR A 303 16.93 22.87 5.54
CA THR A 303 18.21 22.24 5.89
C THR A 303 18.10 21.19 7.01
N THR A 304 16.88 20.93 7.49
CA THR A 304 16.63 19.99 8.59
C THR A 304 16.71 18.55 8.07
N PRO A 305 17.53 17.64 8.63
CA PRO A 305 17.58 16.25 8.20
C PRO A 305 16.36 15.45 8.66
N VAL A 306 16.01 14.39 7.93
CA VAL A 306 14.88 13.48 8.26
C VAL A 306 15.07 12.77 9.61
N ASN A 307 16.32 12.55 10.02
CA ASN A 307 16.72 12.00 11.32
C ASN A 307 17.60 13.02 12.06
N ILE A 308 17.32 13.27 13.34
CA ILE A 308 18.06 14.25 14.17
C ILE A 308 18.73 13.51 15.33
N ASP A 309 20.04 13.77 15.55
CA ASP A 309 20.85 13.13 16.59
C ASP A 309 20.18 13.16 17.97
N ASN A 310 20.23 12.04 18.69
CA ASN A 310 19.67 11.84 20.04
C ASN A 310 18.13 11.94 20.15
N CYS A 311 17.40 12.37 19.11
CA CYS A 311 15.96 12.56 19.21
C CYS A 311 15.15 11.25 19.27
N GLY A 312 15.66 10.13 18.74
CA GLY A 312 15.05 8.81 18.94
C GLY A 312 14.83 8.44 20.41
N GLN A 313 15.69 8.94 21.32
CA GLN A 313 15.56 8.74 22.77
C GLN A 313 14.24 9.30 23.32
N VAL A 314 13.62 10.29 22.67
CA VAL A 314 12.32 10.83 23.12
C VAL A 314 11.22 9.77 23.01
N MET A 315 11.19 9.00 21.92
CA MET A 315 10.24 7.89 21.78
C MET A 315 10.61 6.70 22.69
N GLU A 316 11.90 6.38 22.84
CA GLU A 316 12.37 5.33 23.77
C GLU A 316 11.89 5.59 25.21
N MET A 317 11.95 6.83 25.71
CA MET A 317 11.45 7.17 27.04
C MET A 317 9.93 7.08 27.18
N VAL A 318 9.15 7.17 26.09
CA VAL A 318 7.69 6.95 26.12
C VAL A 318 7.35 5.46 26.12
N THR A 319 8.14 4.59 25.47
CA THR A 319 7.86 3.15 25.35
C THR A 319 8.49 2.30 26.45
N GLU A 320 9.63 2.70 27.03
CA GLU A 320 10.33 1.97 28.09
C GLU A 320 9.44 1.61 29.31
N PRO A 321 8.59 2.51 29.86
CA PRO A 321 7.72 2.18 31.00
C PRO A 321 6.70 1.05 30.74
N PHE A 322 6.46 0.69 29.47
CA PHE A 322 5.52 -0.34 29.05
C PHE A 322 6.17 -1.70 28.80
N GLN A 323 7.49 -1.82 29.00
CA GLN A 323 8.21 -3.09 28.93
C GLN A 323 7.96 -3.92 30.20
N GLN A 324 7.13 -4.96 30.10
CA GLN A 324 6.65 -5.75 31.25
C GLN A 324 6.74 -7.27 31.00
N GLU A 325 6.89 -8.05 32.06
CA GLU A 325 6.86 -9.52 31.97
C GLU A 325 5.42 -10.04 32.16
N LEU A 326 4.84 -10.63 31.12
CA LEU A 326 3.51 -11.22 31.11
C LEU A 326 3.59 -12.70 30.73
N ASN A 327 3.05 -13.57 31.58
CA ASN A 327 3.03 -15.03 31.41
C ASN A 327 4.42 -15.68 31.17
N GLY A 328 5.52 -15.05 31.61
CA GLY A 328 6.88 -15.52 31.38
C GLY A 328 7.48 -15.12 30.02
N LYS A 329 6.83 -14.21 29.29
CA LYS A 329 7.40 -13.48 28.15
C LYS A 329 7.61 -12.02 28.51
N LYS A 330 8.62 -11.38 27.93
CA LYS A 330 8.74 -9.91 27.93
C LYS A 330 7.85 -9.36 26.81
N GLN A 331 7.00 -8.39 27.14
CA GLN A 331 6.09 -7.71 26.22
C GLN A 331 6.28 -6.19 26.33
N CYS A 332 5.82 -5.46 25.32
CA CYS A 332 5.90 -4.01 25.19
C CYS A 332 4.60 -3.44 24.60
N MET A 333 4.42 -2.12 24.68
CA MET A 333 3.37 -1.41 23.95
C MET A 333 3.63 -1.50 22.43
N ASN A 334 2.56 -1.63 21.65
CA ASN A 334 2.62 -1.53 20.19
C ASN A 334 2.78 -0.05 19.80
N VAL A 335 3.82 0.29 19.03
CA VAL A 335 4.08 1.68 18.61
C VAL A 335 3.07 2.22 17.58
N TYR A 336 2.33 1.33 16.91
CA TYR A 336 1.29 1.68 15.93
C TYR A 336 -0.11 1.85 16.55
N ASP A 337 -0.35 1.30 17.75
CA ASP A 337 -1.59 1.47 18.52
C ASP A 337 -1.33 1.30 20.02
N VAL A 338 -1.37 2.41 20.78
CA VAL A 338 -1.10 2.40 22.23
C VAL A 338 -2.13 1.65 23.07
N ARG A 339 -3.24 1.20 22.47
CA ARG A 339 -4.24 0.33 23.11
C ARG A 339 -3.79 -1.14 23.13
N LEU A 340 -2.76 -1.49 22.36
CA LEU A 340 -2.29 -2.86 22.13
C LEU A 340 -0.89 -3.11 22.74
N VAL A 341 -0.57 -4.39 22.91
CA VAL A 341 0.74 -4.89 23.35
C VAL A 341 1.22 -5.99 22.41
N ASP A 342 2.53 -6.11 22.28
CA ASP A 342 3.23 -7.09 21.46
C ASP A 342 4.39 -7.73 22.27
N ASP A 343 4.94 -8.83 21.78
CA ASP A 343 6.15 -9.42 22.35
C ASP A 343 7.37 -8.51 22.10
N TRP A 344 8.30 -8.48 23.06
CA TRP A 344 9.57 -7.76 22.91
C TRP A 344 10.60 -8.65 22.16
N PRO A 345 11.40 -8.12 21.20
CA PRO A 345 11.58 -6.70 20.85
C PRO A 345 10.62 -6.15 19.78
N ALA A 346 9.75 -6.98 19.18
CA ALA A 346 8.94 -6.59 18.03
C ALA A 346 8.06 -5.34 18.27
N CYS A 347 7.44 -5.21 19.45
CA CYS A 347 6.78 -3.97 19.92
C CYS A 347 5.84 -3.27 18.90
N GLY A 348 5.18 -4.04 18.04
CA GLY A 348 4.37 -3.57 16.92
C GLY A 348 4.67 -4.29 15.60
N MET A 349 5.87 -4.83 15.41
CA MET A 349 6.25 -5.51 14.16
C MET A 349 5.58 -6.88 13.92
N ASN A 350 4.81 -7.41 14.88
CA ASN A 350 3.92 -8.57 14.64
C ASN A 350 2.47 -8.18 14.31
N TRP A 351 2.17 -6.89 14.14
CA TRP A 351 0.83 -6.34 13.89
C TRP A 351 0.76 -5.77 12.47
N PRO A 352 -0.39 -5.86 11.76
CA PRO A 352 -1.70 -6.36 12.22
C PRO A 352 -1.83 -7.90 12.27
N PRO A 353 -2.85 -8.46 12.94
CA PRO A 353 -3.04 -9.91 13.06
C PRO A 353 -3.21 -10.67 11.72
N ASP A 354 -3.56 -9.97 10.65
CA ASP A 354 -3.71 -10.50 9.29
C ASP A 354 -2.34 -10.66 8.57
N LEU A 355 -1.27 -10.02 9.06
CA LEU A 355 0.05 -9.98 8.43
C LEU A 355 0.69 -11.37 8.19
N PRO A 356 0.65 -12.35 9.11
CA PRO A 356 1.17 -13.69 8.84
C PRO A 356 0.47 -14.39 7.66
N ASP A 357 -0.84 -14.17 7.47
CA ASP A 357 -1.56 -14.68 6.31
C ASP A 357 -1.13 -13.95 5.02
N VAL A 358 -0.79 -12.64 5.08
CA VAL A 358 -0.26 -11.89 3.92
C VAL A 358 1.11 -12.43 3.49
N TYR A 359 2.01 -12.72 4.45
CA TYR A 359 3.27 -13.41 4.19
C TYR A 359 3.06 -14.79 3.53
N ASP A 360 2.17 -15.63 4.10
CA ASP A 360 1.85 -16.95 3.54
C ASP A 360 1.19 -16.86 2.16
N PHE A 361 0.41 -15.81 1.88
CA PHE A 361 -0.22 -15.60 0.58
C PHE A 361 0.78 -15.14 -0.49
N LEU A 362 1.53 -14.07 -0.24
CA LEU A 362 2.44 -13.45 -1.23
C LEU A 362 3.71 -14.27 -1.49
N ARG A 363 4.05 -15.24 -0.62
CA ARG A 363 5.15 -16.18 -0.88
C ARG A 363 4.76 -17.39 -1.76
N ARG A 364 3.48 -17.54 -2.13
CA ARG A 364 3.03 -18.64 -3.00
C ARG A 364 3.44 -18.44 -4.46
N THR A 365 3.95 -19.50 -5.08
CA THR A 365 4.36 -19.48 -6.49
C THR A 365 3.21 -19.23 -7.47
N ASP A 366 1.98 -19.63 -7.15
CA ASP A 366 0.80 -19.36 -7.98
C ASP A 366 0.29 -17.93 -7.84
N VAL A 367 0.41 -17.31 -6.66
CA VAL A 367 0.15 -15.89 -6.42
C VAL A 367 1.17 -15.02 -7.15
N ILE A 368 2.47 -15.31 -6.99
CA ILE A 368 3.57 -14.64 -7.71
C ILE A 368 3.36 -14.73 -9.23
N SER A 369 2.98 -15.90 -9.74
CA SER A 369 2.68 -16.10 -11.17
C SER A 369 1.44 -15.34 -11.63
N ALA A 370 0.40 -15.22 -10.79
CA ALA A 370 -0.84 -14.51 -11.14
C ALA A 370 -0.67 -12.98 -11.12
N LEU A 371 0.24 -12.47 -10.27
CA LEU A 371 0.63 -11.06 -10.18
C LEU A 371 1.74 -10.67 -11.18
N HIS A 372 2.23 -11.62 -11.98
CA HIS A 372 3.35 -11.50 -12.94
C HIS A 372 4.73 -11.19 -12.33
N ALA A 373 4.84 -11.14 -10.98
CA ALA A 373 5.95 -10.68 -10.14
C ALA A 373 7.21 -11.57 -10.20
N THR A 374 7.74 -11.81 -11.40
CA THR A 374 8.65 -12.92 -11.72
C THR A 374 10.11 -12.51 -11.95
N ILE A 375 10.46 -11.23 -11.73
CA ILE A 375 11.84 -10.73 -11.88
C ILE A 375 12.68 -10.96 -10.61
N LYS A 376 12.05 -11.05 -9.43
CA LYS A 376 12.72 -11.18 -8.12
C LYS A 376 12.80 -12.65 -7.68
N ASP A 377 14.02 -13.18 -7.52
CA ASP A 377 14.25 -14.56 -7.03
C ASP A 377 14.05 -14.71 -5.50
N THR A 378 14.07 -13.61 -4.73
CA THR A 378 13.90 -13.64 -3.26
C THR A 378 12.43 -13.67 -2.88
N ALA A 379 12.07 -14.40 -1.82
CA ALA A 379 10.73 -14.39 -1.24
C ALA A 379 10.26 -12.96 -0.89
N TRP A 380 8.95 -12.71 -0.99
CA TRP A 380 8.35 -11.44 -0.57
C TRP A 380 8.58 -11.20 0.93
N VAL A 381 8.81 -9.93 1.28
CA VAL A 381 8.80 -9.39 2.63
C VAL A 381 7.98 -8.10 2.63
N GLU A 382 7.32 -7.83 3.75
CA GLU A 382 6.58 -6.59 4.02
C GLU A 382 7.54 -5.40 3.95
N CYS A 383 8.45 -5.29 4.94
CA CYS A 383 9.47 -4.26 5.00
C CYS A 383 10.86 -4.84 4.69
N SER A 384 11.65 -4.12 3.89
CA SER A 384 13.04 -4.50 3.58
C SER A 384 14.03 -3.69 4.43
N ASN A 385 14.61 -4.33 5.45
CA ASN A 385 15.67 -3.73 6.28
C ASN A 385 16.82 -3.16 5.43
N ARG A 386 17.13 -3.80 4.28
CA ARG A 386 18.17 -3.31 3.38
C ARG A 386 17.78 -2.06 2.59
N VAL A 387 16.51 -1.89 2.24
CA VAL A 387 16.03 -0.60 1.69
C VAL A 387 16.07 0.48 2.77
N SER A 388 15.65 0.15 4.00
CA SER A 388 15.61 1.10 5.12
C SER A 388 17.01 1.63 5.49
N SER A 389 17.98 0.73 5.63
CA SER A 389 19.37 1.06 6.01
C SER A 389 20.16 1.78 4.91
N GLU A 390 19.87 1.55 3.63
CA GLU A 390 20.57 2.21 2.53
C GLU A 390 20.03 3.62 2.24
N LEU A 391 18.74 3.89 2.52
CA LEU A 391 18.08 5.20 2.32
C LEU A 391 18.49 6.22 3.42
N THR A 392 19.78 6.50 3.49
CA THR A 392 20.42 7.32 4.54
C THR A 392 20.11 8.82 4.46
N MET A 393 19.73 9.33 3.28
CA MET A 393 19.30 10.71 3.01
C MET A 393 20.28 11.83 3.45
N PRO A 394 21.61 11.71 3.23
CA PRO A 394 22.57 12.70 3.72
C PRO A 394 22.42 14.10 3.08
N ASN A 395 21.76 14.22 1.91
CA ASN A 395 21.52 15.50 1.24
C ASN A 395 20.03 15.88 1.09
N SER A 396 19.08 15.01 1.48
CA SER A 396 17.63 15.26 1.37
C SER A 396 17.05 15.81 2.68
N PRO A 397 16.63 17.09 2.78
CA PRO A 397 15.98 17.63 3.98
C PRO A 397 14.58 17.06 4.21
N ALA A 398 14.09 17.16 5.44
CA ALA A 398 12.75 16.76 5.85
C ALA A 398 11.67 17.42 4.99
N ALA A 399 10.73 16.61 4.50
CA ALA A 399 9.78 16.98 3.44
C ALA A 399 8.79 18.11 3.79
N VAL A 400 8.68 18.49 5.07
CA VAL A 400 7.87 19.62 5.56
C VAL A 400 8.07 20.91 4.73
N HIS A 401 9.31 21.20 4.32
CA HIS A 401 9.66 22.43 3.60
C HIS A 401 9.08 22.51 2.17
N LEU A 402 8.66 21.38 1.58
CA LEU A 402 8.07 21.32 0.24
C LEU A 402 6.57 21.63 0.23
N ILE A 403 5.88 21.36 1.33
CA ILE A 403 4.40 21.40 1.41
C ILE A 403 3.82 22.80 1.12
N PRO A 404 4.37 23.92 1.63
CA PRO A 404 3.93 25.26 1.24
C PRO A 404 4.01 25.50 -0.27
N GLY A 405 5.11 25.10 -0.91
CA GLY A 405 5.32 25.26 -2.36
C GLY A 405 4.43 24.35 -3.23
N ILE A 406 3.89 23.27 -2.66
CA ILE A 406 2.89 22.40 -3.30
C ILE A 406 1.50 23.07 -3.22
N LEU A 407 1.15 23.61 -2.06
CA LEU A 407 -0.10 24.37 -1.83
C LEU A 407 -0.19 25.64 -2.68
N GLU A 408 0.90 26.39 -2.83
CA GLU A 408 0.99 27.59 -3.66
C GLU A 408 0.79 27.31 -5.16
N LYS A 409 1.15 26.09 -5.62
CA LYS A 409 0.88 25.64 -7.00
C LYS A 409 -0.58 25.21 -7.21
N GLY A 410 -1.42 25.27 -6.19
CA GLY A 410 -2.86 24.96 -6.25
C GLY A 410 -3.21 23.49 -6.01
N VAL A 411 -2.26 22.68 -5.57
CA VAL A 411 -2.50 21.28 -5.17
C VAL A 411 -3.16 21.24 -3.79
N HIS A 412 -4.20 20.43 -3.63
CA HIS A 412 -4.84 20.23 -2.32
C HIS A 412 -4.02 19.28 -1.44
N VAL A 413 -3.92 19.57 -0.15
CA VAL A 413 -3.23 18.69 0.81
C VAL A 413 -4.22 18.22 1.85
N LEU A 414 -4.24 16.92 2.13
CA LEU A 414 -4.92 16.31 3.27
C LEU A 414 -3.87 15.67 4.17
N MET A 415 -3.75 16.16 5.39
CA MET A 415 -3.14 15.39 6.49
C MET A 415 -4.25 14.60 7.18
N PHE A 416 -4.03 13.33 7.47
CA PHE A 416 -4.94 12.56 8.32
C PHE A 416 -4.17 11.76 9.36
N ALA A 417 -4.78 11.54 10.52
CA ALA A 417 -4.10 10.89 11.63
C ALA A 417 -5.07 10.10 12.52
N GLY A 418 -4.78 8.81 12.71
CA GLY A 418 -5.39 8.00 13.76
C GLY A 418 -4.99 8.49 15.16
N ALA A 419 -5.96 8.61 16.06
CA ALA A 419 -5.76 9.19 17.38
C ALA A 419 -5.01 8.28 18.37
N GLU A 420 -4.78 7.00 18.04
CA GLU A 420 -4.18 5.98 18.91
C GLU A 420 -2.76 5.55 18.49
N ASP A 421 -2.27 6.05 17.35
CA ASP A 421 -0.88 5.91 16.90
C ASP A 421 0.09 6.67 17.81
N LEU A 422 1.23 6.03 18.16
CA LEU A 422 2.35 6.69 18.81
C LEU A 422 3.43 7.13 17.82
N ILE A 423 3.91 6.24 16.95
CA ILE A 423 5.15 6.45 16.17
C ILE A 423 5.07 7.68 15.27
N CYS A 424 3.91 7.94 14.65
CA CYS A 424 3.64 9.19 13.92
C CYS A 424 2.39 9.89 14.47
N ASN A 425 2.29 9.93 15.81
CA ASN A 425 1.17 10.48 16.55
C ASN A 425 0.63 11.81 16.01
N TYR A 426 -0.69 11.93 16.09
CA TYR A 426 -1.42 13.10 15.60
C TYR A 426 -1.02 14.41 16.32
N LYS A 427 -0.48 14.38 17.56
CA LYS A 427 0.02 15.59 18.25
C LYS A 427 1.17 16.21 17.48
N GLY A 428 2.14 15.41 17.03
CA GLY A 428 3.24 15.89 16.19
C GLY A 428 2.76 16.51 14.88
N ILE A 429 1.71 15.94 14.28
CA ILE A 429 1.08 16.46 13.05
C ILE A 429 0.33 17.77 13.34
N GLU A 430 -0.39 17.88 14.47
CA GLU A 430 -1.01 19.13 14.95
C GLU A 430 0.06 20.22 15.15
N ARG A 431 1.16 19.92 15.85
CA ARG A 431 2.27 20.87 16.04
C ARG A 431 2.90 21.33 14.73
N MET A 432 3.15 20.42 13.78
CA MET A 432 3.64 20.76 12.44
C MET A 432 2.68 21.73 11.75
N LEU A 433 1.38 21.43 11.75
CA LEU A 433 0.35 22.27 11.12
C LEU A 433 0.24 23.64 11.80
N GLU A 434 0.36 23.72 13.13
CA GLU A 434 0.34 24.98 13.89
C GLU A 434 1.53 25.91 13.55
N HIS A 435 2.71 25.35 13.28
CA HIS A 435 3.93 26.13 12.97
C HIS A 435 4.15 26.35 11.47
N MET A 436 3.59 25.52 10.60
CA MET A 436 3.73 25.64 9.15
C MET A 436 3.10 26.94 8.65
N THR A 437 3.82 27.63 7.76
CA THR A 437 3.30 28.80 7.03
C THR A 437 3.14 28.43 5.56
N TRP A 438 1.89 28.46 5.08
CA TRP A 438 1.52 28.29 3.67
C TRP A 438 0.67 29.48 3.23
N ASN A 439 0.51 29.74 1.93
CA ASN A 439 -0.50 30.67 1.37
C ASN A 439 -0.73 31.97 2.19
N GLY A 440 0.36 32.62 2.62
CA GLY A 440 0.36 33.93 3.30
C GLY A 440 0.14 33.99 4.82
N ALA A 441 -0.12 32.86 5.52
CA ALA A 441 -0.34 32.84 6.97
C ALA A 441 0.00 31.49 7.63
N THR A 442 0.24 31.53 8.95
CA THR A 442 0.70 30.40 9.78
C THR A 442 -0.47 29.67 10.43
N GLY A 443 -0.48 28.34 10.41
CA GLY A 443 -1.55 27.53 10.99
C GLY A 443 -2.92 27.72 10.31
N PHE A 444 -3.97 27.18 10.94
CA PHE A 444 -5.35 27.34 10.45
C PHE A 444 -5.97 28.71 10.81
N GLU A 445 -5.18 29.65 11.36
CA GLU A 445 -5.65 30.96 11.87
C GLU A 445 -6.85 30.79 12.83
N ASP A 446 -7.90 31.60 12.70
CA ASP A 446 -9.13 31.52 13.51
C ASP A 446 -10.12 30.43 13.03
N VAL A 447 -9.77 29.58 12.05
CA VAL A 447 -10.68 28.55 11.52
C VAL A 447 -10.79 27.39 12.53
N PRO A 448 -11.96 27.11 13.13
CA PRO A 448 -12.10 26.04 14.10
C PRO A 448 -12.09 24.65 13.43
N ALA A 449 -11.63 23.64 14.16
CA ALA A 449 -11.85 22.25 13.79
C ALA A 449 -13.31 21.85 14.09
N GLU A 450 -14.03 21.37 13.08
CA GLU A 450 -15.42 20.94 13.19
C GLU A 450 -15.53 19.45 13.54
N GLY A 451 -16.64 19.05 14.16
CA GLY A 451 -16.89 17.64 14.47
C GLY A 451 -17.28 16.87 13.20
N TRP A 452 -16.59 15.77 12.92
CA TRP A 452 -16.94 14.85 11.83
C TRP A 452 -17.74 13.66 12.38
N TYR A 453 -18.89 13.40 11.77
CA TYR A 453 -19.84 12.37 12.16
C TYR A 453 -20.14 11.43 10.98
N PHE A 454 -20.18 10.13 11.23
CA PHE A 454 -20.56 9.09 10.28
C PHE A 454 -21.61 8.19 10.93
N ASN A 455 -22.77 7.98 10.29
CA ASN A 455 -23.93 7.33 10.88
C ASN A 455 -24.30 7.90 12.27
N ASP A 456 -24.35 9.25 12.37
CA ASP A 456 -24.53 10.04 13.60
C ASP A 456 -23.51 9.81 14.74
N THR A 457 -22.53 8.92 14.55
CA THR A 457 -21.43 8.68 15.50
C THR A 457 -20.31 9.67 15.21
N LYS A 458 -19.77 10.36 16.24
CA LYS A 458 -18.62 11.25 16.04
C LYS A 458 -17.36 10.41 15.82
N VAL A 459 -16.87 10.38 14.59
CA VAL A 459 -15.69 9.59 14.18
C VAL A 459 -14.39 10.39 14.19
N GLY A 460 -14.48 11.72 14.30
CA GLY A 460 -13.27 12.55 14.30
C GLY A 460 -13.50 14.04 14.40
N ALA A 461 -12.46 14.80 14.07
CA ALA A 461 -12.51 16.23 13.82
C ALA A 461 -11.91 16.54 12.43
N TRP A 462 -12.44 17.56 11.77
CA TRP A 462 -12.01 17.99 10.43
C TRP A 462 -11.78 19.50 10.40
N GLN A 463 -10.74 19.95 9.72
CA GLN A 463 -10.38 21.37 9.60
C GLN A 463 -9.84 21.64 8.20
N THR A 464 -10.26 22.71 7.53
CA THR A 464 -9.78 23.06 6.17
C THR A 464 -9.52 24.56 6.07
N ALA A 465 -8.31 24.95 5.65
CA ALA A 465 -7.97 26.33 5.31
C ALA A 465 -6.96 26.38 4.16
N ARG A 466 -7.24 27.25 3.18
CA ARG A 466 -6.24 27.71 2.20
C ARG A 466 -5.54 26.54 1.46
N ASN A 467 -6.36 25.58 1.00
CA ASN A 467 -6.03 24.29 0.35
C ASN A 467 -5.40 23.18 1.22
N MET A 468 -5.09 23.45 2.49
CA MET A 468 -4.77 22.42 3.48
C MET A 468 -6.05 21.91 4.16
N SER A 469 -6.15 20.60 4.35
CA SER A 469 -7.15 19.94 5.20
C SER A 469 -6.46 19.02 6.22
N TYR A 470 -7.03 18.91 7.41
CA TYR A 470 -6.60 18.00 8.46
C TYR A 470 -7.79 17.20 8.99
N ALA A 471 -7.63 15.89 9.09
CA ALA A 471 -8.61 14.97 9.67
C ALA A 471 -7.99 14.17 10.83
N LYS A 472 -8.51 14.35 12.05
CA LYS A 472 -8.17 13.52 13.21
C LYS A 472 -9.23 12.43 13.37
N ILE A 473 -8.85 11.17 13.23
CA ILE A 473 -9.75 10.01 13.29
C ILE A 473 -9.67 9.38 14.68
N TYR A 474 -10.81 9.23 15.36
CA TYR A 474 -10.87 8.61 16.68
C TYR A 474 -10.87 7.07 16.57
N ASP A 475 -10.36 6.40 17.61
CA ASP A 475 -10.29 4.93 17.70
C ASP A 475 -9.50 4.22 16.58
N ALA A 476 -8.66 4.94 15.84
CA ALA A 476 -7.79 4.40 14.78
C ALA A 476 -6.30 4.47 15.14
N SER A 477 -5.57 3.45 14.68
CA SER A 477 -4.11 3.23 14.79
C SER A 477 -3.31 4.02 13.74
N HIS A 478 -2.06 3.61 13.50
CA HIS A 478 -1.23 4.07 12.38
C HIS A 478 -1.90 3.80 11.03
N MET A 479 -2.35 2.55 10.78
CA MET A 479 -3.04 2.13 9.55
C MET A 479 -4.54 2.44 9.65
N VAL A 480 -4.92 3.71 9.42
CA VAL A 480 -6.33 4.15 9.53
C VAL A 480 -7.26 3.38 8.57
N GLY A 481 -6.74 2.85 7.45
CA GLY A 481 -7.51 1.98 6.55
C GLY A 481 -7.81 0.58 7.09
N PHE A 482 -7.04 0.10 8.08
CA PHE A 482 -7.27 -1.18 8.74
C PHE A 482 -8.42 -1.11 9.75
N ASP A 483 -8.40 -0.14 10.67
CA ASP A 483 -9.40 -0.04 11.75
C ASP A 483 -10.80 0.37 11.26
N VAL A 484 -10.87 1.38 10.39
CA VAL A 484 -12.11 2.11 10.08
C VAL A 484 -12.31 2.37 8.57
N PRO A 485 -12.21 1.35 7.68
CA PRO A 485 -12.21 1.54 6.23
C PRO A 485 -13.38 2.39 5.68
N ALA A 486 -14.60 2.23 6.22
CA ALA A 486 -15.76 3.02 5.79
C ALA A 486 -15.70 4.52 6.17
N VAL A 487 -14.90 4.89 7.18
CA VAL A 487 -14.60 6.28 7.55
C VAL A 487 -13.50 6.83 6.66
N THR A 488 -12.48 6.01 6.39
CA THR A 488 -11.35 6.29 5.49
C THR A 488 -11.78 6.46 4.03
N ASP A 489 -12.84 5.76 3.58
CA ASP A 489 -13.51 5.98 2.29
C ASP A 489 -14.23 7.34 2.24
N ASP A 490 -15.12 7.66 3.19
CA ASP A 490 -15.80 8.98 3.24
C ASP A 490 -14.78 10.15 3.25
N MET A 491 -13.66 10.01 3.95
CA MET A 491 -12.54 10.96 3.91
C MET A 491 -11.98 11.15 2.50
N ILE A 492 -11.65 10.07 1.77
CA ILE A 492 -11.04 10.22 0.44
C ILE A 492 -12.05 10.70 -0.60
N LEU A 493 -13.33 10.32 -0.48
CA LEU A 493 -14.41 10.79 -1.33
C LEU A 493 -14.68 12.30 -1.11
N ARG A 494 -14.53 12.78 0.14
CA ARG A 494 -14.53 14.21 0.46
C ARG A 494 -13.34 14.94 -0.17
N PHE A 495 -12.12 14.44 0.04
CA PHE A 495 -10.89 15.04 -0.48
C PHE A 495 -10.87 15.15 -2.01
N MET A 496 -11.36 14.13 -2.70
CA MET A 496 -11.43 14.10 -4.17
C MET A 496 -12.68 14.79 -4.75
N ASP A 497 -13.52 15.42 -3.92
CA ASP A 497 -14.81 16.04 -4.26
C ASP A 497 -15.72 15.14 -5.14
N VAL A 498 -15.94 13.90 -4.70
CA VAL A 498 -16.77 12.93 -5.42
C VAL A 498 -18.26 13.25 -5.28
N ASP A 499 -18.86 13.87 -6.30
CA ASP A 499 -20.30 14.14 -6.37
C ASP A 499 -21.12 12.85 -6.54
N LEU A 500 -21.53 12.28 -5.40
CA LEU A 500 -22.33 11.07 -5.32
C LEU A 500 -23.79 11.28 -5.78
N SER A 501 -24.25 12.52 -6.03
CA SER A 501 -25.58 12.78 -6.60
C SER A 501 -25.71 12.36 -8.07
N LEU A 502 -24.57 12.16 -8.75
CA LEU A 502 -24.48 11.69 -10.14
C LEU A 502 -24.73 10.18 -10.30
N LEU A 503 -24.95 9.45 -9.20
CA LEU A 503 -25.13 7.99 -9.23
C LEU A 503 -26.57 7.58 -9.62
N PRO A 504 -26.75 6.71 -10.62
CA PRO A 504 -28.07 6.25 -11.04
C PRO A 504 -28.64 5.19 -10.10
N GLY A 505 -29.64 5.58 -9.31
CA GLY A 505 -30.43 4.68 -8.46
C GLY A 505 -30.20 4.89 -6.97
N SER A 506 -31.18 4.49 -6.16
CA SER A 506 -31.15 4.67 -4.71
C SER A 506 -30.14 3.74 -4.04
N VAL A 507 -28.88 4.16 -4.02
CA VAL A 507 -27.87 3.56 -3.14
C VAL A 507 -28.35 3.75 -1.70
N ALA A 508 -28.27 2.69 -0.87
CA ALA A 508 -28.41 2.88 0.56
C ALA A 508 -27.33 3.87 1.01
N SER A 509 -27.65 4.78 1.94
CA SER A 509 -26.75 5.89 2.27
C SER A 509 -26.42 5.95 3.75
N SER A 510 -25.13 5.96 4.08
CA SER A 510 -24.66 6.38 5.39
C SER A 510 -24.68 7.91 5.43
N PRO A 511 -25.47 8.56 6.31
CA PRO A 511 -25.34 10.00 6.51
C PRO A 511 -24.00 10.30 7.16
N SER A 512 -23.23 11.22 6.58
CA SER A 512 -22.01 11.72 7.21
C SER A 512 -21.87 13.23 7.03
N ARG A 513 -21.53 13.93 8.11
CA ARG A 513 -21.44 15.40 8.14
C ARG A 513 -20.19 15.89 8.83
N ILE A 514 -19.72 17.05 8.41
CA ILE A 514 -18.69 17.84 9.10
C ILE A 514 -19.40 19.12 9.56
N GLY A 515 -19.40 19.38 10.86
CA GLY A 515 -20.22 20.46 11.44
C GLY A 515 -21.70 20.28 11.07
N ASP A 516 -22.29 21.32 10.48
CA ASP A 516 -23.66 21.32 9.94
C ASP A 516 -23.74 20.89 8.45
N ALA A 517 -22.61 20.54 7.81
CA ALA A 517 -22.55 20.20 6.38
C ALA A 517 -22.77 18.69 6.13
N ASP A 518 -24.01 18.31 5.91
CA ASP A 518 -24.42 16.95 5.51
C ASP A 518 -23.90 16.53 4.13
N ARG A 519 -23.44 15.28 4.03
CA ARG A 519 -23.11 14.57 2.77
C ARG A 519 -23.75 13.18 2.77
N VAL A 520 -24.28 12.80 1.62
CA VAL A 520 -24.83 11.45 1.38
C VAL A 520 -23.67 10.55 0.95
N VAL A 521 -23.21 9.65 1.81
CA VAL A 521 -22.17 8.65 1.47
C VAL A 521 -22.83 7.40 0.89
N VAL A 522 -22.11 6.64 0.07
CA VAL A 522 -22.50 5.27 -0.29
C VAL A 522 -22.49 4.41 0.97
N GLY A 523 -23.68 4.05 1.44
CA GLY A 523 -23.88 3.24 2.63
C GLY A 523 -23.74 1.76 2.31
N VAL A 524 -22.62 1.18 2.73
CA VAL A 524 -22.45 -0.27 2.88
C VAL A 524 -23.61 -0.79 3.74
N SER A 525 -24.39 -1.75 3.23
CA SER A 525 -25.53 -2.28 4.00
C SER A 525 -25.03 -3.04 5.22
N SER A 526 -25.42 -2.61 6.42
CA SER A 526 -24.83 -3.09 7.67
C SER A 526 -25.05 -4.59 7.92
N SER A 527 -24.02 -5.42 7.70
CA SER A 527 -23.98 -6.84 8.11
C SER A 527 -22.80 -7.20 9.02
N THR A 528 -22.01 -6.22 9.45
CA THR A 528 -20.96 -6.34 10.49
C THR A 528 -21.05 -5.21 11.52
N ALA A 529 -22.26 -4.94 12.02
CA ALA A 529 -22.50 -4.08 13.19
C ALA A 529 -22.07 -4.77 14.50
N ALA A 530 -20.81 -5.21 14.52
CA ALA A 530 -20.09 -5.82 15.63
C ALA A 530 -18.60 -5.75 15.28
N GLY A 531 -18.00 -4.57 15.45
CA GLY A 531 -16.54 -4.50 15.60
C GLY A 531 -16.14 -5.41 16.77
N LEU A 532 -14.98 -6.08 16.67
CA LEU A 532 -14.52 -6.91 17.77
C LEU A 532 -14.40 -6.03 19.01
N ALA A 533 -15.14 -6.39 20.07
CA ALA A 533 -14.92 -5.79 21.37
C ALA A 533 -13.48 -6.12 21.78
N LEU A 534 -12.60 -5.11 21.75
CA LEU A 534 -11.18 -5.24 22.08
C LEU A 534 -11.06 -6.07 23.36
N LEU A 535 -10.45 -7.24 23.26
CA LEU A 535 -10.44 -8.24 24.34
C LEU A 535 -9.50 -7.78 25.46
N LYS A 536 -10.00 -6.88 26.31
CA LYS A 536 -9.34 -6.48 27.55
C LYS A 536 -8.94 -7.74 28.32
N GLY A 537 -7.64 -7.90 28.56
CA GLY A 537 -7.08 -8.98 29.36
C GLY A 537 -7.74 -9.00 30.75
N GLY A 538 -8.69 -9.91 30.92
CA GLY A 538 -9.54 -9.96 32.11
C GLY A 538 -10.43 -11.20 32.07
N SER A 539 -10.21 -12.11 33.00
CA SER A 539 -10.85 -13.44 33.03
C SER A 539 -12.33 -13.37 33.41
N THR A 540 -13.21 -13.20 32.42
CA THR A 540 -14.68 -13.31 32.61
C THR A 540 -15.16 -14.76 32.54
N PRO A 541 -16.11 -15.21 33.41
CA PRO A 541 -16.43 -16.63 33.52
C PRO A 541 -17.25 -17.20 32.34
N TRP A 542 -16.89 -18.42 31.93
CA TRP A 542 -17.58 -19.25 30.93
C TRP A 542 -19.09 -19.45 31.20
N GLU A 543 -19.51 -19.30 32.46
CA GLU A 543 -20.89 -19.44 32.91
C GLU A 543 -21.86 -18.45 32.25
N ALA A 544 -21.39 -17.27 31.82
CA ALA A 544 -22.23 -16.29 31.12
C ALA A 544 -22.75 -16.83 29.76
N TRP A 545 -21.85 -17.45 28.98
CA TRP A 545 -22.21 -18.05 27.68
C TRP A 545 -23.12 -19.27 27.84
N TYR A 546 -22.89 -20.10 28.86
CA TYR A 546 -23.69 -21.29 29.12
C TYR A 546 -25.17 -20.96 29.41
N ASN A 547 -25.42 -19.86 30.12
CA ASN A 547 -26.78 -19.40 30.45
C ASN A 547 -27.53 -18.84 29.23
N ALA A 548 -26.84 -18.11 28.33
CA ALA A 548 -27.47 -17.55 27.13
C ALA A 548 -27.93 -18.65 26.15
N GLY A 549 -27.06 -19.62 25.85
CA GLY A 549 -27.37 -20.73 24.94
C GLY A 549 -28.49 -21.64 25.46
N SER A 550 -28.48 -21.96 26.77
CA SER A 550 -29.52 -22.79 27.39
C SER A 550 -30.88 -22.09 27.48
N ALA A 551 -30.91 -20.78 27.73
CA ALA A 551 -32.15 -19.99 27.71
C ALA A 551 -32.81 -20.00 26.31
N LEU A 552 -32.03 -19.83 25.24
CA LEU A 552 -32.53 -19.88 23.86
C LEU A 552 -33.13 -21.25 23.51
N LEU A 553 -32.46 -22.33 23.92
CA LEU A 553 -32.89 -23.70 23.68
C LEU A 553 -34.20 -24.03 24.44
N ILE A 554 -34.34 -23.55 25.68
CA ILE A 554 -35.60 -23.64 26.45
C ILE A 554 -36.73 -22.88 25.75
N LEU A 555 -36.48 -21.67 25.25
CA LEU A 555 -37.49 -20.88 24.52
C LEU A 555 -37.95 -21.58 23.23
N LEU A 556 -37.04 -22.20 22.48
CA LEU A 556 -37.38 -22.98 21.28
C LEU A 556 -38.23 -24.22 21.61
N VAL A 557 -37.91 -24.93 22.71
CA VAL A 557 -38.71 -26.06 23.20
C VAL A 557 -40.12 -25.61 23.63
N LEU A 558 -40.23 -24.50 24.35
CA LEU A 558 -41.52 -23.92 24.76
C LEU A 558 -42.36 -23.48 23.55
N ALA A 559 -41.75 -22.84 22.56
CA ALA A 559 -42.40 -22.47 21.30
C ALA A 559 -42.90 -23.72 20.53
N GLY A 560 -42.10 -24.79 20.49
CA GLY A 560 -42.49 -26.08 19.92
C GLY A 560 -43.69 -26.71 20.63
N ILE A 561 -43.72 -26.69 21.97
CA ILE A 561 -44.84 -27.19 22.78
C ILE A 561 -46.12 -26.39 22.51
N VAL A 562 -46.03 -25.06 22.44
CA VAL A 562 -47.18 -24.18 22.12
C VAL A 562 -47.67 -24.43 20.68
N GLY A 563 -46.76 -24.55 19.71
CA GLY A 563 -47.09 -24.89 18.33
C GLY A 563 -47.81 -26.24 18.20
N ALA A 564 -47.29 -27.28 18.86
CA ALA A 564 -47.93 -28.59 18.91
C ALA A 564 -49.31 -28.55 19.57
N TYR A 565 -49.46 -27.85 20.70
CA TYR A 565 -50.75 -27.66 21.37
C TYR A 565 -51.78 -26.98 20.45
N LEU A 566 -51.40 -25.91 19.74
CA LEU A 566 -52.27 -25.21 18.79
C LEU A 566 -52.63 -26.10 17.59
N TYR A 567 -51.68 -26.88 17.06
CA TYR A 567 -51.89 -27.84 15.98
C TYR A 567 -52.92 -28.93 16.36
N PHE A 568 -52.72 -29.61 17.49
CA PHE A 568 -53.67 -30.62 17.97
C PHE A 568 -55.03 -30.02 18.36
N ARG A 569 -55.06 -28.79 18.91
CA ARG A 569 -56.31 -28.04 19.18
C ARG A 569 -57.03 -27.58 17.89
N ARG A 570 -56.35 -27.51 16.74
CA ARG A 570 -56.95 -27.29 15.41
C ARG A 570 -57.55 -28.59 14.86
N ILE A 571 -56.79 -29.69 14.87
CA ILE A 571 -57.25 -31.02 14.44
C ILE A 571 -58.45 -31.52 15.26
N GLY A 572 -58.44 -31.29 16.59
CA GLY A 572 -59.51 -31.67 17.52
C GLY A 572 -60.85 -30.93 17.33
N ARG A 573 -60.90 -29.88 16.49
CA ARG A 573 -62.15 -29.26 16.01
C ARG A 573 -62.60 -29.89 14.68
N ILE A 574 -61.67 -30.09 13.75
CA ILE A 574 -61.97 -30.60 12.40
C ILE A 574 -62.57 -32.02 12.46
N ARG A 575 -62.07 -32.88 13.36
CA ARG A 575 -62.61 -34.24 13.56
C ARG A 575 -64.02 -34.32 14.18
N ARG A 576 -64.67 -33.20 14.52
CA ARG A 576 -66.01 -33.20 15.16
C ARG A 576 -67.18 -32.78 14.27
N HIS A 577 -66.95 -32.49 12.98
CA HIS A 577 -68.00 -31.99 12.06
C HIS A 577 -68.15 -32.74 10.72
N ARG A 578 -67.55 -33.92 10.55
CA ARG A 578 -67.79 -34.80 9.39
C ARG A 578 -67.97 -36.28 9.78
N LEU A 579 -69.12 -36.57 10.37
CA LEU A 579 -69.73 -37.90 10.44
C LEU A 579 -71.25 -37.74 10.22
N GLY A 580 -71.76 -38.15 9.05
CA GLY A 580 -73.19 -38.12 8.73
C GLY A 580 -73.47 -37.89 7.24
N GLY A 581 -74.13 -38.86 6.60
CA GLY A 581 -74.60 -38.77 5.20
C GLY A 581 -73.55 -39.10 4.11
N VAL A 582 -73.87 -39.74 2.98
CA VAL A 582 -74.50 -41.06 2.69
C VAL A 582 -74.57 -41.20 1.15
N ASN A 583 -74.06 -42.33 0.62
CA ASN A 583 -74.37 -42.96 -0.68
C ASN A 583 -74.07 -42.29 -2.07
N LEU A 584 -73.18 -42.99 -2.81
CA LEU A 584 -73.43 -43.66 -4.12
C LEU A 584 -73.23 -42.95 -5.49
N ARG A 585 -72.42 -43.64 -6.34
CA ARG A 585 -72.43 -43.76 -7.83
C ARG A 585 -71.89 -42.59 -8.69
N ASP A 586 -71.34 -42.79 -9.89
CA ASP A 586 -70.74 -43.96 -10.63
C ASP A 586 -69.90 -43.39 -11.83
N VAL A 587 -69.27 -44.25 -12.67
CA VAL A 587 -68.66 -43.95 -14.02
C VAL A 587 -67.28 -43.23 -13.98
N GLU A 588 -66.15 -43.96 -14.02
CA GLU A 588 -65.34 -44.41 -15.21
C GLU A 588 -64.38 -43.31 -15.77
N ASP A 589 -63.04 -43.46 -15.68
CA ASP A 589 -62.08 -44.25 -16.51
C ASP A 589 -61.61 -43.51 -17.80
N ALA A 590 -60.37 -43.60 -18.31
CA ALA A 590 -59.09 -44.11 -17.78
C ALA A 590 -57.89 -43.57 -18.62
N SER A 591 -56.65 -43.65 -18.09
CA SER A 591 -55.33 -43.75 -18.80
C SER A 591 -54.93 -42.69 -19.88
N ALA A 592 -53.68 -42.58 -20.37
CA ALA A 592 -52.33 -42.67 -19.76
C ALA A 592 -51.26 -42.05 -20.72
N ALA A 593 -50.01 -41.92 -20.22
CA ALA A 593 -48.73 -41.89 -20.97
C ALA A 593 -48.33 -40.71 -21.91
N GLU A 594 -47.29 -39.98 -21.46
CA GLU A 594 -45.99 -39.74 -22.14
C GLU A 594 -45.82 -39.01 -23.50
N ARG A 595 -45.10 -37.86 -23.41
CA ARG A 595 -43.86 -37.45 -24.14
C ARG A 595 -43.88 -36.66 -25.48
N VAL A 596 -42.92 -35.71 -25.51
CA VAL A 596 -42.34 -34.89 -26.63
C VAL A 596 -43.32 -33.96 -27.37
N PRO A 597 -42.86 -32.77 -27.82
CA PRO A 597 -42.14 -32.67 -29.11
C PRO A 597 -40.92 -31.70 -29.13
N LEU A 598 -40.20 -31.71 -30.26
CA LEU A 598 -39.20 -30.71 -30.67
C LEU A 598 -39.63 -30.12 -32.03
N GLY A 599 -39.30 -28.84 -32.30
CA GLY A 599 -38.99 -28.39 -33.67
C GLY A 599 -39.85 -27.30 -34.34
N ALA A 600 -39.23 -26.11 -34.48
CA ALA A 600 -39.06 -25.33 -35.72
C ALA A 600 -40.18 -24.44 -36.36
N GLU A 601 -39.68 -23.38 -37.04
CA GLU A 601 -40.32 -22.47 -38.02
C GLU A 601 -41.43 -21.49 -37.51
N ARG A 602 -41.66 -20.28 -38.05
CA ARG A 602 -41.18 -19.61 -39.30
C ARG A 602 -41.40 -18.06 -39.31
N ILE A 603 -40.69 -17.34 -40.20
CA ILE A 603 -41.04 -16.05 -40.89
C ILE A 603 -41.09 -14.74 -40.03
N GLU A 604 -40.38 -13.63 -40.34
CA GLU A 604 -40.39 -12.64 -41.49
C GLU A 604 -41.48 -11.54 -41.34
N LEU A 605 -41.37 -10.25 -41.79
CA LEU A 605 -40.50 -9.50 -42.72
C LEU A 605 -40.23 -8.02 -42.27
N GLU A 606 -39.24 -7.38 -42.94
CA GLU A 606 -39.08 -5.94 -43.37
C GLU A 606 -39.31 -4.74 -42.39
N ALA A 607 -38.57 -3.62 -42.36
CA ALA A 607 -37.53 -2.94 -43.17
C ALA A 607 -37.97 -1.75 -44.09
N VAL A 608 -37.47 -0.54 -43.78
CA VAL A 608 -37.30 0.67 -44.63
C VAL A 608 -36.12 1.45 -43.96
N GLU A 609 -34.95 1.79 -44.54
CA GLU A 609 -34.58 2.58 -45.75
C GLU A 609 -34.83 4.12 -45.62
N GLN A 610 -34.01 5.06 -46.13
CA GLN A 610 -32.62 5.06 -46.69
C GLN A 610 -32.09 6.53 -46.76
N ALA A 611 -30.78 6.73 -47.05
CA ALA A 611 -30.21 7.91 -47.77
C ALA A 611 -30.30 9.33 -47.10
N GLU A 612 -29.53 10.40 -47.39
CA GLU A 612 -28.31 10.78 -48.18
C GLU A 612 -27.93 12.26 -47.75
N SER A 613 -26.85 13.00 -48.08
CA SER A 613 -25.50 12.81 -48.71
C SER A 613 -24.67 14.15 -48.77
N TYR A 614 -23.51 14.12 -49.45
CA TYR A 614 -22.68 15.21 -50.07
C TYR A 614 -21.91 16.29 -49.24
N GLU A 615 -20.61 16.02 -49.09
CA GLU A 615 -19.45 16.74 -49.69
C GLU A 615 -18.89 18.13 -49.27
N LEU A 616 -17.54 18.15 -49.31
CA LEU A 616 -16.56 19.24 -49.57
C LEU A 616 -16.49 20.53 -48.72
N ASN A 617 -15.30 20.73 -48.12
CA ASN A 617 -14.32 21.67 -48.69
C ASN A 617 -12.86 21.41 -48.25
N ASP A 618 -11.90 21.69 -49.15
CA ASP A 618 -10.47 21.91 -48.84
C ASP A 618 -10.15 23.41 -49.03
N ARG A 619 -9.32 24.01 -48.16
CA ARG A 619 -8.26 24.93 -48.62
C ARG A 619 -7.20 25.32 -47.58
N ARG A 620 -6.00 24.77 -47.83
CA ARG A 620 -4.73 25.51 -48.06
C ARG A 620 -3.93 26.20 -46.93
N ARG A 621 -2.59 26.06 -47.11
CA ARG A 621 -1.43 26.84 -46.60
C ARG A 621 -0.95 26.46 -45.18
N LYS A 622 0.36 26.41 -44.90
CA LYS A 622 1.57 26.63 -45.77
C LYS A 622 2.77 25.81 -45.24
N ALA A 623 3.75 25.54 -46.10
CA ALA A 623 4.97 24.79 -45.77
C ALA A 623 6.22 25.70 -45.70
N ALA A 624 7.36 25.04 -45.39
CA ALA A 624 8.73 25.54 -45.12
C ALA A 624 9.00 25.98 -43.66
N GLY A 625 10.14 25.66 -43.05
CA GLY A 625 11.25 24.79 -43.51
C GLY A 625 12.63 25.31 -43.07
N GLY A 626 13.50 24.45 -42.52
CA GLY A 626 14.84 24.85 -42.09
C GLY A 626 15.74 23.65 -41.75
N LEU A 627 16.92 23.58 -42.38
CA LEU A 627 17.99 22.63 -42.07
C LEU A 627 19.01 23.28 -41.12
N GLY A 628 19.53 22.52 -40.16
CA GLY A 628 20.66 22.93 -39.31
C GLY A 628 21.56 21.74 -38.96
N LYS A 629 22.87 21.85 -39.17
CA LYS A 629 23.88 20.85 -38.81
C LYS A 629 24.99 21.49 -37.97
N GLY A 630 25.31 20.86 -36.84
CA GLY A 630 26.47 21.10 -35.96
C GLY A 630 26.36 20.08 -34.82
N LYS A 631 27.26 19.12 -34.54
CA LYS A 631 28.69 18.90 -34.82
C LYS A 631 29.65 19.65 -33.89
N GLY A 632 30.16 18.93 -32.88
CA GLY A 632 31.21 19.33 -31.94
C GLY A 632 30.70 19.48 -30.50
N LYS A 633 31.45 19.10 -29.47
CA LYS A 633 32.69 18.29 -29.44
C LYS A 633 32.94 17.78 -28.01
N SER A 634 33.62 16.64 -27.84
CA SER A 634 34.08 16.17 -26.52
C SER A 634 35.32 16.93 -26.04
N THR A 635 35.46 17.01 -24.71
CA THR A 635 36.72 17.15 -23.97
C THR A 635 36.54 16.51 -22.59
N ASP A 636 37.09 15.33 -22.43
CA ASP A 636 37.28 14.64 -21.16
C ASP A 636 38.46 15.28 -20.40
N ILE A 637 38.42 15.33 -19.07
CA ILE A 637 39.59 15.56 -18.21
C ILE A 637 39.43 14.65 -16.97
N ASP A 638 40.43 13.82 -16.72
CA ASP A 638 40.46 12.83 -15.64
C ASP A 638 40.70 13.46 -14.26
N GLY A 639 40.33 12.74 -13.19
CA GLY A 639 40.49 13.17 -11.81
C GLY A 639 40.33 12.04 -10.79
N GLU A 640 41.23 11.05 -10.80
CA GLU A 640 41.35 10.07 -9.71
C GLU A 640 41.93 10.74 -8.45
N GLU A 641 41.35 10.49 -7.27
CA GLU A 641 41.97 10.79 -5.96
C GLU A 641 42.22 9.53 -5.11
N ASP A 642 43.19 9.61 -4.19
CA ASP A 642 43.82 8.49 -3.49
C ASP A 642 43.05 8.05 -2.23
N TRP A 643 43.02 6.75 -1.95
CA TRP A 643 42.30 6.16 -0.83
C TRP A 643 43.14 6.14 0.47
N ARG A 644 42.68 6.82 1.54
CA ARG A 644 43.10 6.50 2.92
C ARG A 644 41.99 6.59 3.98
N GLN A 645 41.52 5.40 4.36
CA GLN A 645 41.31 4.91 5.73
C GLN A 645 40.95 5.91 6.86
N GLY A 646 39.74 5.74 7.41
CA GLY A 646 39.55 5.59 8.86
C GLY A 646 38.82 6.73 9.57
N GLU A 647 37.62 6.43 10.12
CA GLU A 647 37.42 6.19 11.56
C GLU A 647 36.00 5.64 11.82
N GLU A 648 35.85 4.82 12.87
CA GLU A 648 34.54 4.28 13.28
C GLU A 648 33.72 5.38 13.96
N ASN A 649 32.49 5.63 13.50
CA ASN A 649 31.51 6.46 14.21
C ASN A 649 30.14 5.77 14.21
N GLY A 650 29.55 5.65 15.40
CA GLY A 650 28.28 4.97 15.60
C GLY A 650 27.16 5.64 14.82
N HIS A 651 26.41 4.86 14.05
CA HIS A 651 25.25 5.37 13.32
C HIS A 651 24.16 5.79 14.30
N GLY A 652 23.55 6.96 14.06
CA GLY A 652 22.41 7.43 14.83
C GLY A 652 21.21 6.52 14.56
N ARG A 653 20.71 5.85 15.61
CA ARG A 653 19.47 5.05 15.52
C ARG A 653 18.31 5.95 15.07
N THR A 654 17.64 5.55 14.00
CA THR A 654 16.45 6.23 13.48
C THR A 654 15.22 5.78 14.27
N VAL A 655 14.12 6.53 14.20
CA VAL A 655 12.82 6.15 14.79
C VAL A 655 12.25 4.88 14.13
N PHE A 656 12.67 4.60 12.90
CA PHE A 656 12.22 3.48 12.06
C PHE A 656 13.31 2.41 11.88
N ALA A 657 14.27 2.34 12.81
CA ALA A 657 15.31 1.34 12.81
C ALA A 657 14.74 -0.02 13.27
N LEU A 658 14.34 -0.84 12.30
CA LEU A 658 14.09 -2.26 12.51
C LEU A 658 15.40 -2.91 13.00
N GLU A 659 15.35 -3.67 14.10
CA GLU A 659 16.58 -4.24 14.69
C GLU A 659 17.18 -5.32 13.77
N ASP A 660 18.50 -5.23 13.53
CA ASP A 660 19.25 -6.18 12.70
C ASP A 660 19.50 -7.50 13.46
N ASP A 661 18.73 -8.55 13.14
CA ASP A 661 18.86 -9.92 13.71
C ASP A 661 19.22 -10.98 12.64
N ASP A 662 19.93 -10.57 11.58
CA ASP A 662 20.34 -11.40 10.42
C ASP A 662 21.83 -11.84 10.47
N GLU A 663 22.23 -12.66 11.46
CA GLU A 663 23.52 -13.41 11.40
C GLU A 663 23.37 -14.96 11.37
N ASP A 664 22.20 -15.54 11.67
CA ASP A 664 22.05 -16.99 11.94
C ASP A 664 21.47 -17.87 10.79
N GLU A 665 20.89 -17.31 9.72
CA GLU A 665 20.25 -18.11 8.65
C GLU A 665 21.25 -18.74 7.65
N ASP A 666 22.37 -18.08 7.34
CA ASP A 666 23.20 -18.39 6.16
C ASP A 666 24.12 -19.64 6.32
N GLU A 667 24.38 -20.10 7.55
CA GLU A 667 25.12 -21.37 7.76
C GLU A 667 24.28 -22.61 7.41
N ARG A 668 22.94 -22.53 7.44
CA ARG A 668 22.09 -23.73 7.40
C ARG A 668 21.91 -24.35 6.01
N MET A 669 22.18 -23.59 4.95
CA MET A 669 22.06 -24.02 3.55
C MET A 669 23.30 -24.75 3.00
N ARG A 670 24.27 -25.13 3.86
CA ARG A 670 25.49 -25.87 3.44
C ARG A 670 25.61 -27.31 3.94
N SER A 671 24.55 -27.90 4.53
CA SER A 671 24.53 -29.33 4.83
C SER A 671 23.15 -30.00 4.71
N ILE A 672 22.79 -30.41 3.49
CA ILE A 672 21.91 -31.55 3.14
C ILE A 672 22.35 -32.08 1.76
#